data_AF-E6KNC2-F1
#
_entry.id   AF-E6KNC2-F1
#
_cell.length_a   1.000
_cell.length_b   1.000
_cell.length_c   1.000
_cell.angle_alpha   90.00
_cell.angle_beta   90.00
_cell.angle_gamma   90.00
#
_symmetry.space_group_name_H-M   'P 1'
#
loop_
_entity.id
_entity.type
_entity.pdbx_description
1 polymer ?
#
loop_
_entity_poly.entity_id
_entity_poly.type
_entity_poly.pdbx_seq_one_letter_code
_entity_poly.pdbx_strand_id
1 'polypeptide(L)'
;MELLIYLILFLFVLIISTTTNKLLPFLPLPLVQILLGIGIGLFVPDADFHLNTELFLAMVIGPLLFREAEEADITSILKHWRIVVFLIFPVIFISTLSLGGMAHFLWMTLPLAACLAVGAALGPTDLVAFASLSERFRFPKRVSNILKGEGLLNDASGLVAFQMALAAWTTGTFSFSQAGTSLAFSILGGFVVGFVTAMINRFLHTFLLSVRAIDIASELLLELSLPLMTFFIAEEFHVSGIIAVVVAGILKASRFKKITLLEAQVDTVTETVWHTVTFMLNGSVFVLLGMELELIAEPILSNSLYNPLLLLLSVVVLTFLLFAIRFVMIAGFYFVRTRRLKKKIHKYMKDMLLLTFSGVKGTVSIATILLIPSHLEQEYPLLLFLVAGVTLLSFLTGLLVLPHLSEEQEESKDHLMHIAILNDVAAELEKELDHHKNKLPLYAAIDNYHGRIENLILSLENKRVQEDWESLKLLILSIESDGLEQAYEENRISERGYRVYQRYLKNMEQSINRNFASRVTYYFLVSLRILRFLLHEMFTFGKTFRSWMYEESRKLLAVDYDQISELYLENTELIIESLENLKGVYKSSLISFMQESRLRETAIIGSGAFVERVINRIKPNNIDEMLRGYYLERKAIFEYEEAKLITAKYAKKLRQNVNNLENYSLKEAANTLPYDMLDLIRRT
;
A
#
# COMPACT_ATOMS: atom_id res chain seq x y z
N MET A 1 23.32 -23.23 -1.92
CA MET A 1 22.30 -23.37 -2.97
C MET A 1 20.90 -23.34 -2.36
N GLU A 2 20.63 -24.10 -1.30
CA GLU A 2 19.33 -24.16 -0.62
C GLU A 2 18.86 -22.80 -0.06
N LEU A 3 19.74 -22.05 0.62
CA LEU A 3 19.40 -20.71 1.14
C LEU A 3 19.00 -19.70 0.05
N LEU A 4 19.58 -19.83 -1.16
CA LEU A 4 19.24 -19.00 -2.31
C LEU A 4 17.90 -19.40 -2.93
N ILE A 5 17.57 -20.70 -2.92
CA ILE A 5 16.27 -21.22 -3.35
C ILE A 5 15.18 -20.75 -2.37
N TYR A 6 15.42 -20.81 -1.06
CA TYR A 6 14.49 -20.28 -0.05
C TYR A 6 14.26 -18.78 -0.22
N LEU A 7 15.31 -17.99 -0.49
CA LEU A 7 15.18 -16.56 -0.74
C LEU A 7 14.37 -16.24 -2.01
N ILE A 8 14.58 -17.00 -3.10
CA ILE A 8 13.80 -16.85 -4.34
C ILE A 8 12.33 -17.23 -4.11
N LEU A 9 12.08 -18.37 -3.45
CA LEU A 9 10.74 -18.83 -3.14
C LEU A 9 10.02 -17.82 -2.24
N PHE A 10 10.73 -17.27 -1.27
CA PHE A 10 10.25 -16.23 -0.38
C PHE A 10 9.85 -14.94 -1.15
N LEU A 11 10.70 -14.44 -2.05
CA LEU A 11 10.35 -13.30 -2.91
C LEU A 11 9.14 -13.59 -3.80
N PHE A 12 9.02 -14.82 -4.32
CA PHE A 12 7.88 -15.23 -5.12
C PHE A 12 6.58 -15.24 -4.32
N VAL A 13 6.63 -15.69 -3.06
CA VAL A 13 5.49 -15.66 -2.12
C VAL A 13 5.03 -14.23 -1.85
N LEU A 14 5.96 -13.29 -1.69
CA LEU A 14 5.62 -11.87 -1.55
C LEU A 14 4.90 -11.34 -2.79
N ILE A 15 5.37 -11.67 -3.99
CA ILE A 15 4.72 -11.29 -5.25
C ILE A 15 3.32 -11.91 -5.35
N ILE A 16 3.16 -13.20 -5.04
CA ILE A 16 1.86 -13.86 -4.99
C ILE A 16 0.94 -13.15 -3.99
N SER A 17 1.42 -12.81 -2.80
CA SER A 17 0.61 -12.16 -1.76
C SER A 17 -0.02 -10.85 -2.24
N THR A 18 0.73 -10.03 -2.98
CA THR A 18 0.20 -8.79 -3.58
C THR A 18 -0.86 -9.06 -4.63
N THR A 19 -0.66 -10.09 -5.45
CA THR A 19 -1.60 -10.48 -6.50
C THR A 19 -2.88 -11.04 -5.88
N THR A 20 -2.77 -11.89 -4.86
CA THR A 20 -3.88 -12.45 -4.10
C THR A 20 -4.67 -11.36 -3.37
N ASN A 21 -4.00 -10.37 -2.77
CA ASN A 21 -4.69 -9.25 -2.14
C ASN A 21 -5.50 -8.40 -3.15
N LYS A 22 -5.00 -8.23 -4.38
CA LYS A 22 -5.77 -7.60 -5.48
C LYS A 22 -7.00 -8.43 -5.89
N LEU A 23 -6.91 -9.76 -5.80
CA LEU A 23 -8.02 -10.69 -6.10
C LEU A 23 -9.04 -10.80 -4.95
N LEU A 24 -8.57 -10.71 -3.70
CA LEU A 24 -9.36 -10.85 -2.47
C LEU A 24 -9.19 -9.60 -1.58
N PRO A 25 -9.68 -8.41 -1.99
CA PRO A 25 -9.42 -7.14 -1.29
C PRO A 25 -10.06 -7.05 0.11
N PHE A 26 -10.92 -8.00 0.47
CA PHE A 26 -11.49 -8.10 1.81
C PHE A 26 -10.49 -8.69 2.83
N LEU A 27 -9.47 -9.44 2.38
CA LEU A 27 -8.41 -9.99 3.24
C LEU A 27 -7.23 -9.01 3.32
N PRO A 28 -6.86 -8.54 4.52
CA PRO A 28 -5.68 -7.71 4.70
C PRO A 28 -4.40 -8.44 4.31
N LEU A 29 -3.46 -7.72 3.69
CA LEU A 29 -2.23 -8.30 3.16
C LEU A 29 -1.44 -9.13 4.19
N PRO A 30 -1.26 -8.68 5.45
CA PRO A 30 -0.58 -9.49 6.47
C PRO A 30 -1.24 -10.85 6.71
N LEU A 31 -2.58 -10.91 6.67
CA LEU A 31 -3.30 -12.17 6.85
C LEU A 31 -3.06 -13.13 5.67
N VAL A 32 -3.03 -12.60 4.44
CA VAL A 32 -2.67 -13.38 3.26
C VAL A 32 -1.25 -13.93 3.39
N GLN A 33 -0.31 -13.13 3.89
CA GLN A 33 1.09 -13.53 4.11
C GLN A 33 1.21 -14.63 5.18
N ILE A 34 0.50 -14.51 6.31
CA ILE A 34 0.46 -15.56 7.34
C ILE A 34 -0.11 -16.86 6.76
N LEU A 35 -1.21 -16.80 6.02
CA LEU A 35 -1.84 -17.99 5.42
C LEU A 35 -0.93 -18.67 4.38
N LEU A 36 -0.23 -17.88 3.56
CA LEU A 36 0.77 -18.40 2.63
C LEU A 36 1.97 -19.01 3.38
N GLY A 37 2.41 -18.39 4.48
CA GLY A 37 3.44 -18.93 5.37
C GLY A 37 3.07 -20.29 5.95
N ILE A 38 1.86 -20.45 6.50
CA ILE A 38 1.34 -21.73 6.99
C ILE A 38 1.32 -22.75 5.84
N GLY A 39 0.84 -22.35 4.66
CA GLY A 39 0.86 -23.19 3.48
C GLY A 39 2.27 -23.71 3.13
N ILE A 40 3.28 -22.85 3.20
CA ILE A 40 4.69 -23.26 2.99
C ILE A 40 5.13 -24.23 4.08
N GLY A 41 4.84 -23.93 5.35
CA GLY A 41 5.17 -24.80 6.48
C GLY A 41 4.65 -26.24 6.30
N LEU A 42 3.45 -26.40 5.76
CA LEU A 42 2.85 -27.71 5.48
C LEU A 42 3.54 -28.51 4.36
N PHE A 43 4.19 -27.84 3.40
CA PHE A 43 4.81 -28.50 2.23
C PHE A 43 6.34 -28.60 2.34
N VAL A 44 6.97 -27.92 3.28
CA VAL A 44 8.42 -27.99 3.54
C VAL A 44 8.65 -29.03 4.65
N PRO A 45 9.40 -30.12 4.40
CA PRO A 45 9.69 -31.13 5.42
C PRO A 45 10.41 -30.53 6.65
N ASP A 46 10.11 -31.06 7.84
CA ASP A 46 10.59 -30.69 9.19
C ASP A 46 12.11 -30.53 9.41
N ALA A 47 12.96 -30.75 8.40
CA ALA A 47 14.41 -30.74 8.57
C ALA A 47 15.04 -29.42 8.11
N ASP A 48 15.61 -28.69 9.06
CA ASP A 48 16.68 -27.67 8.95
C ASP A 48 16.32 -26.17 8.88
N PHE A 49 15.05 -25.75 8.90
CA PHE A 49 14.74 -24.31 9.04
C PHE A 49 14.71 -23.88 10.51
N HIS A 50 15.88 -23.69 11.11
CA HIS A 50 16.01 -22.96 12.37
C HIS A 50 16.23 -21.47 12.10
N LEU A 51 15.24 -20.66 12.45
CA LEU A 51 15.34 -19.21 12.36
C LEU A 51 16.40 -18.73 13.35
N ASN A 52 17.54 -18.27 12.84
CA ASN A 52 18.54 -17.63 13.68
C ASN A 52 17.99 -16.28 14.15
N THR A 53 17.57 -16.22 15.41
CA THR A 53 16.89 -15.06 15.99
C THR A 53 17.73 -13.80 15.95
N GLU A 54 19.05 -13.89 16.18
CA GLU A 54 19.94 -12.73 16.11
C GLU A 54 20.01 -12.18 14.68
N LEU A 55 20.15 -13.05 13.68
CA LEU A 55 20.11 -12.64 12.28
C LEU A 55 18.75 -12.06 11.88
N PHE A 56 17.65 -12.61 12.38
CA PHE A 56 16.32 -12.07 12.12
C PHE A 56 16.12 -10.68 12.74
N LEU A 57 16.55 -10.50 14.00
CA LEU A 57 16.52 -9.20 14.66
C LEU A 57 17.42 -8.20 13.93
N ALA A 58 18.62 -8.60 13.50
CA ALA A 58 19.57 -7.73 12.81
C ALA A 58 19.14 -7.36 11.38
N MET A 59 18.68 -8.33 10.59
CA MET A 59 18.43 -8.16 9.15
C MET A 59 17.00 -7.69 8.83
N VAL A 60 16.04 -7.98 9.71
CA VAL A 60 14.62 -7.69 9.48
C VAL A 60 14.11 -6.62 10.43
N ILE A 61 14.15 -6.88 11.73
CA ILE A 61 13.58 -5.96 12.73
C ILE A 61 14.40 -4.67 12.84
N GLY A 62 15.73 -4.76 12.85
CA GLY A 62 16.63 -3.61 12.93
C GLY A 62 16.35 -2.57 11.84
N PRO A 63 16.44 -2.91 10.54
CA PRO A 63 16.14 -1.97 9.46
C PRO A 63 14.70 -1.43 9.49
N LEU A 64 13.71 -2.23 9.89
CA LEU A 64 12.33 -1.76 10.05
C LEU A 64 12.22 -0.69 11.15
N LEU A 65 12.78 -0.95 12.33
CA LEU A 65 12.78 -0.01 13.44
C LEU A 65 13.61 1.23 13.14
N PHE A 66 14.73 1.08 12.43
CA PHE A 66 15.52 2.21 11.93
C PHE A 66 14.69 3.13 11.07
N ARG A 67 13.98 2.56 10.08
CA ARG A 67 13.18 3.34 9.15
C ARG A 67 12.00 4.02 9.85
N GLU A 68 11.32 3.31 10.74
CA GLU A 68 10.25 3.88 11.55
C GLU A 68 10.76 5.02 12.46
N ALA A 69 11.95 4.88 13.02
CA ALA A 69 12.60 5.89 13.84
C ALA A 69 13.00 7.14 13.04
N GLU A 70 13.49 6.94 11.81
CA GLU A 70 13.85 8.01 10.88
C GLU A 70 12.62 8.82 10.43
N GLU A 71 11.49 8.16 10.16
CA GLU A 71 10.24 8.79 9.75
C GLU A 71 9.44 9.40 10.92
N ALA A 72 9.75 9.00 12.15
CA ALA A 72 9.02 9.45 13.33
C ALA A 72 9.18 10.96 13.59
N ASP A 73 8.06 11.67 13.76
CA ASP A 73 8.07 13.04 14.26
C ASP A 73 8.32 13.05 15.78
N ILE A 74 9.59 12.92 16.17
CA ILE A 74 10.03 12.90 17.57
C ILE A 74 9.51 14.13 18.34
N THR A 75 9.42 15.30 17.72
CA THR A 75 8.88 16.48 18.41
C THR A 75 7.41 16.34 18.76
N SER A 76 6.63 15.66 17.93
CA SER A 76 5.23 15.37 18.22
C SER A 76 5.04 14.18 19.16
N ILE A 77 5.94 13.18 19.14
CA ILE A 77 5.98 12.08 20.13
C ILE A 77 6.30 12.64 21.52
N LEU A 78 7.29 13.52 21.63
CA LEU A 78 7.70 14.15 22.89
C LEU A 78 6.58 14.97 23.53
N LYS A 79 5.63 15.53 22.77
CA LYS A 79 4.41 16.17 23.34
C LYS A 79 3.56 15.19 24.16
N HIS A 80 3.75 13.89 23.97
CA HIS A 80 3.02 12.81 24.64
C HIS A 80 3.95 11.88 25.44
N TRP A 81 5.17 12.31 25.75
CA TRP A 81 6.18 11.48 26.44
C TRP A 81 5.66 10.79 27.72
N ARG A 82 4.79 11.47 28.51
CA ARG A 82 4.26 10.91 29.77
C ARG A 82 3.44 9.63 29.56
N ILE A 83 2.66 9.54 28.48
CA ILE A 83 1.88 8.33 28.21
C ILE A 83 2.76 7.26 27.57
N VAL A 84 3.72 7.65 26.72
CA VAL A 84 4.69 6.75 26.11
C VAL A 84 5.52 6.04 27.19
N VAL A 85 6.12 6.78 28.13
CA VAL A 85 6.87 6.20 29.27
C VAL A 85 5.97 5.31 30.15
N PHE A 86 4.70 5.69 30.33
CA PHE A 86 3.74 4.89 31.10
C PHE A 86 3.43 3.55 30.42
N LEU A 87 3.34 3.53 29.08
CA LEU A 87 3.12 2.31 28.29
C LEU A 87 4.37 1.41 28.25
N ILE A 88 5.56 2.00 28.18
CA ILE A 88 6.82 1.23 28.09
C ILE A 88 7.24 0.63 29.43
N PHE A 89 7.02 1.29 30.56
CA PHE A 89 7.50 0.77 31.85
C PHE A 89 6.39 0.11 32.67
N PRO A 90 5.44 0.85 33.30
CA PRO A 90 4.38 0.26 34.10
C PRO A 90 3.54 -0.79 33.36
N VAL A 91 3.15 -0.53 32.11
CA VAL A 91 2.24 -1.43 31.39
C VAL A 91 2.92 -2.74 31.01
N ILE A 92 4.17 -2.72 30.50
CA ILE A 92 4.92 -3.96 30.26
C ILE A 92 5.10 -4.73 31.57
N PHE A 93 5.56 -4.08 32.63
CA PHE A 93 5.84 -4.78 33.89
C PHE A 93 4.59 -5.47 34.45
N ILE A 94 3.45 -4.78 34.46
CA ILE A 94 2.18 -5.34 34.94
C ILE A 94 1.64 -6.39 33.98
N SER A 95 1.77 -6.21 32.66
CA SER A 95 1.33 -7.21 31.69
C SER A 95 2.16 -8.48 31.80
N THR A 96 3.48 -8.39 31.95
CA THR A 96 4.38 -9.53 32.15
C THR A 96 4.03 -10.32 33.40
N LEU A 97 3.88 -9.66 34.55
CA LEU A 97 3.52 -10.34 35.80
C LEU A 97 2.14 -10.99 35.71
N SER A 98 1.16 -10.29 35.13
CA SER A 98 -0.22 -10.78 35.08
C SER A 98 -0.39 -11.92 34.07
N LEU A 99 0.21 -11.81 32.88
CA LEU A 99 0.18 -12.86 31.86
C LEU A 99 0.96 -14.09 32.31
N GLY A 100 2.15 -13.90 32.88
CA GLY A 100 2.93 -15.02 33.41
C GLY A 100 2.27 -15.68 34.61
N GLY A 101 1.70 -14.90 35.53
CA GLY A 101 0.91 -15.43 36.65
C GLY A 101 -0.32 -16.20 36.18
N MET A 102 -1.04 -15.70 35.17
CA MET A 102 -2.19 -16.39 34.59
C MET A 102 -1.79 -17.66 33.84
N ALA A 103 -0.69 -17.62 33.08
CA ALA A 103 -0.18 -18.81 32.38
C ALA A 103 0.21 -19.91 33.37
N HIS A 104 0.89 -19.56 34.46
CA HIS A 104 1.21 -20.50 35.54
C HIS A 104 -0.06 -21.02 36.23
N PHE A 105 -1.06 -20.17 36.45
CA PHE A 105 -2.33 -20.58 37.04
C PHE A 105 -3.10 -21.58 36.16
N LEU A 106 -3.10 -21.38 34.84
CA LEU A 106 -3.74 -22.31 33.89
C LEU A 106 -2.96 -23.62 33.75
N TRP A 107 -1.63 -23.55 33.86
CA TRP A 107 -0.70 -24.66 33.68
C TRP A 107 0.26 -24.76 34.87
N MET A 108 -0.24 -25.24 36.00
CA MET A 108 0.50 -25.34 37.27
C MET A 108 1.77 -26.19 37.19
N THR A 109 1.92 -27.00 36.15
CA THR A 109 3.10 -27.81 35.86
C THR A 109 4.28 -26.99 35.34
N LEU A 110 4.03 -25.79 34.78
CA LEU A 110 5.07 -24.93 34.24
C LEU A 110 5.75 -24.12 35.36
N PRO A 111 7.09 -23.99 35.36
CA PRO A 111 7.77 -23.10 36.30
C PRO A 111 7.30 -21.66 36.16
N LEU A 112 7.07 -20.97 37.29
CA LEU A 112 6.62 -19.57 37.27
C LEU A 112 7.56 -18.67 36.47
N ALA A 113 8.89 -18.89 36.55
CA ALA A 113 9.87 -18.12 35.79
C ALA A 113 9.72 -18.29 34.27
N ALA A 114 9.39 -19.50 33.80
CA ALA A 114 9.11 -19.78 32.39
C ALA A 114 7.82 -19.08 31.93
N CYS A 115 6.78 -19.08 32.76
CA CYS A 115 5.55 -18.36 32.46
C CYS A 115 5.76 -16.83 32.47
N LEU A 116 6.62 -16.31 33.36
CA LEU A 116 7.02 -14.90 33.34
C LEU A 116 7.79 -14.55 32.06
N ALA A 117 8.60 -15.47 31.52
CA ALA A 117 9.24 -15.29 30.22
C ALA A 117 8.19 -15.18 29.09
N VAL A 118 7.15 -16.03 29.09
CA VAL A 118 6.00 -15.91 28.18
C VAL A 118 5.31 -14.54 28.33
N GLY A 119 5.07 -14.10 29.56
CA GLY A 119 4.52 -12.77 29.83
C GLY A 119 5.42 -11.61 29.37
N ALA A 120 6.74 -11.79 29.39
CA ALA A 120 7.70 -10.81 28.92
C ALA A 120 7.77 -10.77 27.39
N ALA A 121 7.73 -11.91 26.71
CA ALA A 121 7.65 -11.99 25.25
C ALA A 121 6.33 -11.38 24.71
N LEU A 122 5.22 -11.60 25.41
CA LEU A 122 3.90 -11.03 25.10
C LEU A 122 3.69 -9.63 25.68
N GLY A 123 4.63 -9.08 26.44
CA GLY A 123 4.52 -7.78 27.09
C GLY A 123 4.54 -6.61 26.09
N PRO A 124 5.55 -6.54 25.20
CA PRO A 124 5.68 -5.50 24.18
C PRO A 124 4.66 -5.54 23.06
N THR A 125 4.29 -4.39 22.55
CA THR A 125 3.49 -4.23 21.33
C THR A 125 4.39 -4.13 20.12
N ASP A 126 4.01 -4.80 19.04
CA ASP A 126 4.82 -4.81 17.83
C ASP A 126 4.49 -3.59 16.95
N LEU A 127 5.49 -2.72 16.77
CA LEU A 127 5.37 -1.54 15.91
C LEU A 127 5.14 -1.93 14.45
N VAL A 128 5.76 -3.03 13.99
CA VAL A 128 5.66 -3.53 12.62
C VAL A 128 4.24 -4.01 12.33
N ALA A 129 3.69 -4.78 13.27
CA ALA A 129 2.30 -5.22 13.20
C ALA A 129 1.35 -4.01 13.16
N PHE A 130 1.56 -3.00 14.00
CA PHE A 130 0.78 -1.76 13.95
C PHE A 130 0.96 -0.99 12.63
N ALA A 131 2.19 -0.84 12.12
CA ALA A 131 2.49 -0.11 10.90
C ALA A 131 1.70 -0.69 9.71
N SER A 132 1.72 -2.01 9.55
CA SER A 132 0.95 -2.71 8.51
C SER A 132 -0.56 -2.53 8.63
N LEU A 133 -1.10 -2.47 9.86
CA LEU A 133 -2.51 -2.16 10.10
C LEU A 133 -2.82 -0.69 9.78
N SER A 134 -1.88 0.21 10.05
CA SER A 134 -2.04 1.65 9.85
C SER A 134 -2.06 2.10 8.40
N GLU A 135 -1.53 1.29 7.47
CA GLU A 135 -1.68 1.53 6.04
C GLU A 135 -3.14 1.47 5.60
N ARG A 136 -3.97 0.65 6.26
CA ARG A 136 -5.38 0.44 5.91
C ARG A 136 -6.34 1.32 6.70
N PHE A 137 -5.94 1.79 7.88
CA PHE A 137 -6.81 2.53 8.79
C PHE A 137 -6.20 3.88 9.18
N ARG A 138 -6.98 4.97 9.10
CA ARG A 138 -6.51 6.27 9.58
C ARG A 138 -6.70 6.41 11.08
N PHE A 139 -5.61 6.76 11.74
CA PHE A 139 -5.57 7.07 13.17
C PHE A 139 -5.48 8.58 13.40
N PRO A 140 -6.12 9.13 14.45
CA PRO A 140 -5.85 10.48 14.90
C PRO A 140 -4.34 10.66 15.13
N LYS A 141 -3.76 11.75 14.65
CA LYS A 141 -2.29 12.01 14.74
C LYS A 141 -1.75 11.80 16.15
N ARG A 142 -2.53 12.17 17.16
CA ARG A 142 -2.19 11.97 18.57
C ARG A 142 -2.02 10.49 18.94
N VAL A 143 -2.94 9.63 18.52
CA VAL A 143 -2.89 8.18 18.77
C VAL A 143 -1.72 7.57 18.01
N SER A 144 -1.56 7.91 16.72
CA SER A 144 -0.43 7.45 15.90
C SER A 144 0.92 7.81 16.51
N ASN A 145 1.11 9.05 16.97
CA ASN A 145 2.35 9.47 17.62
C ASN A 145 2.62 8.74 18.94
N ILE A 146 1.57 8.42 19.71
CA ILE A 146 1.73 7.66 20.95
C ILE A 146 2.16 6.22 20.64
N LEU A 147 1.51 5.56 19.67
CA LEU A 147 1.81 4.19 19.28
C LEU A 147 3.20 4.06 18.63
N LYS A 148 3.59 5.00 17.75
CA LYS A 148 4.96 5.06 17.22
C LYS A 148 5.98 5.21 18.35
N GLY A 149 5.73 6.13 19.29
CA GLY A 149 6.62 6.33 20.44
C GLY A 149 6.71 5.12 21.37
N GLU A 150 5.61 4.41 21.59
CA GLU A 150 5.58 3.14 22.33
C GLU A 150 6.40 2.08 21.58
N GLY A 151 6.02 1.75 20.35
CA GLY A 151 6.63 0.66 19.58
C GLY A 151 8.13 0.78 19.37
N LEU A 152 8.66 2.01 19.21
CA LEU A 152 10.11 2.24 19.06
C LEU A 152 10.95 1.81 20.28
N LEU A 153 10.37 1.79 21.48
CA LEU A 153 11.10 1.56 22.74
C LEU A 153 10.62 0.32 23.49
N ASN A 154 9.44 -0.19 23.14
CA ASN A 154 8.78 -1.29 23.83
C ASN A 154 9.52 -2.63 23.62
N ASP A 155 10.00 -2.88 22.40
CA ASP A 155 10.69 -4.12 22.03
C ASP A 155 11.95 -4.35 22.88
N ALA A 156 12.76 -3.30 23.08
CA ALA A 156 13.94 -3.37 23.93
C ALA A 156 13.57 -3.62 25.41
N SER A 157 12.49 -2.99 25.88
CA SER A 157 12.07 -3.12 27.28
C SER A 157 11.55 -4.53 27.60
N GLY A 158 10.80 -5.15 26.69
CA GLY A 158 10.35 -6.53 26.90
C GLY A 158 11.40 -7.59 26.62
N LEU A 159 12.32 -7.38 25.68
CA LEU A 159 13.47 -8.27 25.49
C LEU A 159 14.29 -8.37 26.78
N VAL A 160 14.53 -7.24 27.44
CA VAL A 160 15.27 -7.25 28.71
C VAL A 160 14.45 -7.90 29.83
N ALA A 161 13.14 -7.63 29.92
CA ALA A 161 12.28 -8.35 30.87
C ALA A 161 12.30 -9.87 30.63
N PHE A 162 12.38 -10.30 29.37
CA PHE A 162 12.48 -11.70 28.97
C PHE A 162 13.82 -12.31 29.39
N GLN A 163 14.94 -11.65 29.09
CA GLN A 163 16.27 -12.10 29.51
C GLN A 163 16.36 -12.26 31.04
N MET A 164 15.71 -11.38 31.80
CA MET A 164 15.63 -11.50 33.26
C MET A 164 14.82 -12.72 33.70
N ALA A 165 13.66 -12.96 33.08
CA ALA A 165 12.84 -14.12 33.40
C ALA A 165 13.58 -15.43 33.04
N LEU A 166 14.27 -15.46 31.90
CA LEU A 166 15.09 -16.58 31.46
C LEU A 166 16.29 -16.82 32.38
N ALA A 167 16.98 -15.76 32.82
CA ALA A 167 18.08 -15.87 33.77
C ALA A 167 17.58 -16.39 35.13
N ALA A 168 16.44 -15.91 35.62
CA ALA A 168 15.83 -16.41 36.84
C ALA A 168 15.41 -17.89 36.71
N TRP A 169 14.94 -18.30 35.54
CA TRP A 169 14.58 -19.69 35.26
C TRP A 169 15.79 -20.63 35.24
N THR A 170 16.87 -20.23 34.55
CA THR A 170 18.07 -21.08 34.39
C THR A 170 18.98 -21.11 35.61
N THR A 171 19.08 -20.00 36.34
CA THR A 171 19.98 -19.90 37.51
C THR A 171 19.30 -20.15 38.84
N GLY A 172 17.96 -20.09 38.89
CA GLY A 172 17.18 -20.18 40.13
C GLY A 172 17.36 -18.99 41.09
N THR A 173 18.15 -17.99 40.72
CA THR A 173 18.42 -16.80 41.53
C THR A 173 17.87 -15.54 40.86
N PHE A 174 17.14 -14.72 41.61
CA PHE A 174 16.63 -13.44 41.13
C PHE A 174 17.21 -12.30 41.97
N SER A 175 17.95 -11.40 41.33
CA SER A 175 18.44 -10.17 41.94
C SER A 175 17.86 -8.95 41.22
N PHE A 176 16.90 -8.30 41.86
CA PHE A 176 16.26 -7.08 41.33
C PHE A 176 17.27 -5.95 41.09
N SER A 177 18.29 -5.83 41.95
CA SER A 177 19.33 -4.80 41.81
C SER A 177 20.21 -5.07 40.58
N GLN A 178 20.64 -6.32 40.39
CA GLN A 178 21.50 -6.70 39.27
C GLN A 178 20.77 -6.55 37.94
N ALA A 179 19.50 -6.97 37.93
CA ALA A 179 18.57 -6.76 36.82
C ALA A 179 18.41 -5.28 36.47
N GLY A 180 18.15 -4.42 37.46
CA GLY A 180 18.02 -2.97 37.24
C GLY A 180 19.30 -2.36 36.66
N THR A 181 20.48 -2.77 37.14
CA THR A 181 21.77 -2.26 36.64
C THR A 181 22.12 -2.76 35.24
N SER A 182 21.85 -4.03 34.90
CA SER A 182 22.12 -4.57 33.57
C SER A 182 21.20 -3.94 32.52
N LEU A 183 19.92 -3.71 32.86
CA LEU A 183 18.98 -2.98 32.02
C LEU A 183 19.46 -1.55 31.76
N ALA A 184 19.86 -0.83 32.82
CA ALA A 184 20.36 0.54 32.67
C ALA A 184 21.63 0.59 31.80
N PHE A 185 22.55 -0.35 31.98
CA PHE A 185 23.76 -0.47 31.18
C PHE A 185 23.45 -0.76 29.71
N SER A 186 22.55 -1.72 29.42
CA SER A 186 22.17 -2.09 28.06
C SER A 186 21.48 -0.93 27.32
N ILE A 187 20.59 -0.18 27.99
CA ILE A 187 19.93 1.01 27.42
C ILE A 187 20.95 2.12 27.13
N LEU A 188 21.78 2.48 28.11
CA LEU A 188 22.75 3.57 27.97
C LEU A 188 23.82 3.22 26.94
N GLY A 189 24.31 1.97 26.94
CA GLY A 189 25.26 1.47 25.97
C GLY A 189 24.70 1.48 24.55
N GLY A 190 23.47 0.97 24.36
CA GLY A 190 22.79 1.03 23.06
C GLY A 190 22.63 2.47 22.56
N PHE A 191 22.25 3.41 23.44
CA PHE A 191 22.17 4.83 23.09
C PHE A 191 23.52 5.40 22.63
N VAL A 192 24.60 5.10 23.35
CA VAL A 192 25.95 5.56 23.00
C VAL A 192 26.39 4.98 21.66
N VAL A 193 26.22 3.69 21.44
CA VAL A 193 26.58 3.03 20.17
C VAL A 193 25.80 3.66 19.01
N GLY A 194 24.48 3.79 19.12
CA GLY A 194 23.65 4.41 18.09
C GLY A 194 24.02 5.87 17.80
N PHE A 195 24.38 6.63 18.83
CA PHE A 195 24.87 8.00 18.66
C PHE A 195 26.19 8.05 17.91
N VAL A 196 27.15 7.20 18.28
CA VAL A 196 28.48 7.16 17.66
C VAL A 196 28.38 6.71 16.20
N THR A 197 27.62 5.65 15.90
CA THR A 197 27.48 5.17 14.51
C THR A 197 26.77 6.18 13.63
N ALA A 198 25.76 6.88 14.12
CA ALA A 198 25.10 7.96 13.39
C ALA A 198 26.04 9.14 13.11
N MET A 199 26.90 9.52 14.07
CA MET A 199 27.89 10.58 13.86
C MET A 199 28.96 10.19 12.85
N ILE A 200 29.44 8.93 12.89
CA ILE A 200 30.38 8.39 11.89
C ILE A 200 29.73 8.40 10.50
N ASN A 201 28.49 7.96 10.40
CA ASN A 201 27.74 7.96 9.14
C ASN A 201 27.60 9.37 8.56
N ARG A 202 27.22 10.34 9.40
CA ARG A 202 27.15 11.76 9.01
C ARG A 202 28.50 12.32 8.58
N PHE A 203 29.58 11.93 9.27
CA PHE A 203 30.94 12.31 8.89
C PHE A 203 31.31 11.74 7.52
N LEU A 204 31.07 10.44 7.27
CA LEU A 204 31.29 9.81 5.97
C LEU A 204 30.49 10.49 4.86
N HIS A 205 29.20 10.75 5.09
CA HIS A 205 28.35 11.48 4.14
C HIS A 205 28.93 12.85 3.79
N THR A 206 29.32 13.62 4.81
CA THR A 206 29.93 14.95 4.61
C THR A 206 31.27 14.86 3.89
N PHE A 207 32.07 13.84 4.19
CA PHE A 207 33.34 13.59 3.53
C PHE A 207 33.15 13.21 2.06
N LEU A 208 32.23 12.30 1.72
CA LEU A 208 31.94 11.91 0.34
C LEU A 208 31.42 13.08 -0.50
N LEU A 209 30.59 13.95 0.09
CA LEU A 209 30.18 15.22 -0.52
C LEU A 209 31.38 16.11 -0.84
N SER A 210 32.35 16.21 0.08
CA SER A 210 33.53 17.07 -0.10
C SER A 210 34.46 16.61 -1.22
N VAL A 211 34.55 15.29 -1.45
CA VAL A 211 35.38 14.70 -2.52
C VAL A 211 34.61 14.59 -3.85
N ARG A 212 33.35 15.07 -3.91
CA ARG A 212 32.48 15.00 -5.10
C ARG A 212 32.26 13.55 -5.59
N ALA A 213 32.37 12.60 -4.67
CA ALA A 213 32.22 11.17 -4.90
C ALA A 213 30.81 10.66 -4.55
N ILE A 214 29.88 11.55 -4.22
CA ILE A 214 28.50 11.16 -3.91
C ILE A 214 27.70 11.03 -5.20
N ASP A 215 27.29 9.80 -5.48
CA ASP A 215 26.18 9.47 -6.36
C ASP A 215 25.03 8.89 -5.52
N ILE A 216 23.87 8.72 -6.15
CA ILE A 216 22.67 8.20 -5.50
C ILE A 216 22.94 6.80 -4.89
N ALA A 217 23.77 6.00 -5.56
CA ALA A 217 24.09 4.65 -5.11
C ALA A 217 24.91 4.63 -3.81
N SER A 218 25.93 5.48 -3.71
CA SER A 218 26.78 5.57 -2.51
C SER A 218 26.00 6.03 -1.29
N GLU A 219 25.09 7.00 -1.46
CA GLU A 219 24.20 7.45 -0.40
C GLU A 219 23.30 6.32 0.09
N LEU A 220 22.67 5.62 -0.85
CA LEU A 220 21.77 4.52 -0.56
C LEU A 220 22.47 3.37 0.17
N LEU A 221 23.70 3.02 -0.23
CA LEU A 221 24.49 1.98 0.42
C LEU A 221 24.86 2.36 1.86
N LEU A 222 25.29 3.61 2.07
CA LEU A 222 25.63 4.15 3.39
C LEU A 222 24.38 4.20 4.30
N GLU A 223 23.23 4.44 3.71
CA GLU A 223 21.92 4.45 4.36
C GLU A 223 21.43 3.06 4.76
N LEU A 224 21.44 2.10 3.84
CA LEU A 224 20.97 0.71 4.08
C LEU A 224 21.92 -0.07 5.00
N SER A 225 23.22 0.24 4.98
CA SER A 225 24.21 -0.42 5.85
C SER A 225 24.18 0.06 7.30
N LEU A 226 23.75 1.30 7.56
CA LEU A 226 23.75 1.89 8.89
C LEU A 226 22.99 1.07 9.96
N PRO A 227 21.74 0.61 9.74
CA PRO A 227 21.05 -0.21 10.73
C PRO A 227 21.76 -1.53 11.02
N LEU A 228 22.27 -2.21 9.98
CA LEU A 228 22.97 -3.48 10.12
C LEU A 228 24.26 -3.30 10.93
N MET A 229 25.09 -2.34 10.56
CA MET A 229 26.35 -2.03 11.26
C MET A 229 26.09 -1.64 12.71
N THR A 230 25.08 -0.79 12.95
CA THR A 230 24.74 -0.33 14.30
C THR A 230 24.28 -1.48 15.20
N PHE A 231 23.46 -2.40 14.66
CA PHE A 231 23.00 -3.56 15.40
C PHE A 231 24.16 -4.48 15.79
N PHE A 232 24.97 -4.92 14.82
CA PHE A 232 26.07 -5.85 15.08
C PHE A 232 27.14 -5.26 16.01
N ILE A 233 27.46 -3.96 15.87
CA ILE A 233 28.40 -3.30 16.78
C ILE A 233 27.85 -3.28 18.20
N ALA A 234 26.55 -3.02 18.38
CA ALA A 234 25.94 -3.00 19.71
C ALA A 234 25.93 -4.39 20.37
N GLU A 235 25.62 -5.44 19.62
CA GLU A 235 25.64 -6.82 20.12
C GLU A 235 27.06 -7.27 20.52
N GLU A 236 28.10 -6.86 19.79
CA GLU A 236 29.50 -7.12 20.15
C GLU A 236 29.90 -6.47 21.49
N PHE A 237 29.30 -5.32 21.83
CA PHE A 237 29.46 -4.68 23.13
C PHE A 237 28.50 -5.21 24.20
N HIS A 238 27.69 -6.23 23.89
CA HIS A 238 26.64 -6.78 24.76
C HIS A 238 25.64 -5.73 25.27
N VAL A 239 25.32 -4.76 24.42
CA VAL A 239 24.31 -3.72 24.69
C VAL A 239 23.16 -3.84 23.69
N SER A 240 22.01 -3.21 23.95
CA SER A 240 20.82 -3.41 23.12
C SER A 240 21.01 -2.91 21.68
N GLY A 241 21.11 -3.83 20.71
CA GLY A 241 21.14 -3.51 19.28
C GLY A 241 19.89 -2.79 18.79
N ILE A 242 18.73 -3.17 19.31
CA ILE A 242 17.44 -2.52 19.00
C ILE A 242 17.48 -1.03 19.36
N ILE A 243 17.92 -0.68 20.57
CA ILE A 243 18.01 0.73 21.00
C ILE A 243 19.04 1.50 20.16
N ALA A 244 20.19 0.88 19.89
CA ALA A 244 21.24 1.52 19.10
C ALA A 244 20.73 1.91 17.70
N VAL A 245 20.02 1.00 17.04
CA VAL A 245 19.46 1.22 15.70
C VAL A 245 18.37 2.29 15.72
N VAL A 246 17.47 2.28 16.70
CA VAL A 246 16.43 3.31 16.86
C VAL A 246 17.05 4.70 17.08
N VAL A 247 18.07 4.80 17.92
CA VAL A 247 18.79 6.06 18.16
C VAL A 247 19.49 6.53 16.88
N ALA A 248 20.12 5.63 16.12
CA ALA A 248 20.73 5.97 14.85
C ALA A 248 19.70 6.49 13.83
N GLY A 249 18.52 5.86 13.73
CA GLY A 249 17.42 6.31 12.88
C GLY A 249 16.90 7.69 13.26
N ILE A 250 16.66 7.94 14.56
CA ILE A 250 16.24 9.26 15.07
C ILE A 250 17.24 10.36 14.71
N LEU A 251 18.54 10.09 14.87
CA LEU A 251 19.59 11.07 14.59
C LEU A 251 19.77 11.33 13.09
N LYS A 252 19.42 10.35 12.25
CA LYS A 252 19.45 10.50 10.80
C LYS A 252 18.28 11.29 10.24
N ALA A 253 17.13 11.29 10.93
CA ALA A 253 15.90 11.94 10.47
C ALA A 253 16.15 13.31 9.79
N SER A 254 15.66 13.43 8.55
CA SER A 254 16.02 14.42 7.51
C SER A 254 15.67 15.89 7.81
N ARG A 255 15.51 16.29 9.06
CA ARG A 255 15.07 17.65 9.43
C ARG A 255 16.14 18.74 9.26
N PHE A 256 17.30 18.40 8.70
CA PHE A 256 18.45 19.30 8.51
C PHE A 256 19.09 19.25 7.12
N LYS A 257 18.49 18.57 6.11
CA LYS A 257 19.04 18.57 4.74
C LYS A 257 18.92 19.95 4.10
N LYS A 258 19.90 20.34 3.27
CA LYS A 258 19.76 21.53 2.42
C LYS A 258 18.72 21.19 1.33
N ILE A 259 18.18 22.22 0.68
CA ILE A 259 17.20 22.04 -0.40
C ILE A 259 17.94 22.28 -1.72
N THR A 260 18.52 21.22 -2.28
CA THR A 260 19.09 21.21 -3.64
C THR A 260 18.37 20.19 -4.51
N LEU A 261 18.50 20.33 -5.84
CA LEU A 261 17.89 19.38 -6.80
C LEU A 261 18.45 17.95 -6.64
N LEU A 262 19.75 17.82 -6.34
CA LEU A 262 20.38 16.52 -6.11
C LEU A 262 19.82 15.86 -4.85
N GLU A 263 19.66 16.63 -3.75
CA GLU A 263 19.05 16.12 -2.51
C GLU A 263 17.59 15.68 -2.75
N ALA A 264 16.81 16.42 -3.55
CA ALA A 264 15.44 16.03 -3.88
C ALA A 264 15.34 14.74 -4.72
N GLN A 265 16.25 14.55 -5.68
CA GLN A 265 16.32 13.32 -6.47
C GLN A 265 16.75 12.12 -5.63
N VAL A 266 17.78 12.30 -4.80
CA VAL A 266 18.25 11.29 -3.84
C VAL A 266 17.12 10.90 -2.89
N ASP A 267 16.44 11.88 -2.26
CA ASP A 267 15.34 11.62 -1.34
C ASP A 267 14.21 10.82 -2.00
N THR A 268 13.85 11.13 -3.25
CA THR A 268 12.81 10.40 -3.98
C THR A 268 13.20 8.93 -4.24
N VAL A 269 14.45 8.68 -4.65
CA VAL A 269 14.95 7.32 -4.90
C VAL A 269 15.06 6.55 -3.59
N THR A 270 15.63 7.17 -2.56
CA THR A 270 15.74 6.61 -1.21
C THR A 270 14.37 6.22 -0.66
N GLU A 271 13.35 7.09 -0.77
CA GLU A 271 12.00 6.79 -0.32
C GLU A 271 11.41 5.59 -1.08
N THR A 272 11.60 5.53 -2.40
CA THR A 272 11.13 4.41 -3.23
C THR A 272 11.79 3.08 -2.83
N VAL A 273 13.11 3.09 -2.61
CA VAL A 273 13.85 1.91 -2.19
C VAL A 273 13.44 1.48 -0.79
N TRP A 274 13.38 2.39 0.18
CA TRP A 274 12.93 2.05 1.53
C TRP A 274 11.50 1.54 1.57
N HIS A 275 10.58 2.12 0.80
CA HIS A 275 9.22 1.60 0.72
C HIS A 275 9.22 0.14 0.22
N THR A 276 10.07 -0.17 -0.76
CA THR A 276 10.22 -1.54 -1.29
C THR A 276 10.85 -2.47 -0.25
N VAL A 277 11.92 -2.03 0.42
CA VAL A 277 12.61 -2.79 1.48
C VAL A 277 11.68 -3.06 2.65
N THR A 278 11.02 -2.03 3.19
CA THR A 278 10.04 -2.15 4.29
C THR A 278 8.90 -3.07 3.90
N PHE A 279 8.38 -2.98 2.67
CA PHE A 279 7.38 -3.91 2.17
C PHE A 279 7.87 -5.37 2.20
N MET A 280 9.10 -5.62 1.71
CA MET A 280 9.70 -6.96 1.71
C MET A 280 9.93 -7.47 3.14
N LEU A 281 10.47 -6.65 4.03
CA LEU A 281 10.75 -7.02 5.42
C LEU A 281 9.46 -7.27 6.20
N ASN A 282 8.44 -6.40 6.08
CA ASN A 282 7.11 -6.62 6.68
C ASN A 282 6.47 -7.90 6.16
N GLY A 283 6.57 -8.16 4.86
CA GLY A 283 6.09 -9.43 4.29
C GLY A 283 6.85 -10.64 4.83
N SER A 284 8.16 -10.50 5.07
CA SER A 284 9.01 -11.56 5.65
C SER A 284 8.57 -11.92 7.05
N VAL A 285 8.40 -10.90 7.87
CA VAL A 285 7.83 -10.97 9.22
C VAL A 285 6.55 -11.81 9.24
N PHE A 286 5.56 -11.52 8.40
CA PHE A 286 4.27 -12.23 8.43
C PHE A 286 4.29 -13.63 7.82
N VAL A 287 5.09 -13.86 6.77
CA VAL A 287 5.26 -15.22 6.19
C VAL A 287 6.00 -16.13 7.17
N LEU A 288 7.09 -15.65 7.78
CA LEU A 288 7.84 -16.40 8.78
C LEU A 288 6.97 -16.70 10.01
N LEU A 289 6.19 -15.72 10.47
CA LEU A 289 5.17 -15.93 11.51
C LEU A 289 4.21 -17.08 11.14
N GLY A 290 3.75 -17.15 9.90
CA GLY A 290 2.90 -18.24 9.43
C GLY A 290 3.59 -19.60 9.41
N MET A 291 4.85 -19.66 8.98
CA MET A 291 5.64 -20.90 8.97
C MET A 291 5.89 -21.40 10.40
N GLU A 292 6.33 -20.52 11.31
CA GLU A 292 6.58 -20.85 12.71
C GLU A 292 5.30 -21.31 13.43
N LEU A 293 4.14 -20.73 13.10
CA LEU A 293 2.87 -21.15 13.67
C LEU A 293 2.54 -22.62 13.36
N GLU A 294 2.85 -23.10 12.16
CA GLU A 294 2.62 -24.50 11.78
C GLU A 294 3.57 -25.43 12.55
N LEU A 295 4.88 -25.12 12.52
CA LEU A 295 5.93 -25.90 13.19
C LEU A 295 5.67 -26.05 14.70
N ILE A 296 5.17 -24.99 15.34
CA ILE A 296 4.86 -24.98 16.78
C ILE A 296 3.52 -25.69 17.07
N ALA A 297 2.54 -25.61 16.18
CA ALA A 297 1.20 -26.13 16.42
C ALA A 297 1.09 -27.64 16.21
N GLU A 298 1.73 -28.19 15.18
CA GLU A 298 1.61 -29.61 14.80
C GLU A 298 1.99 -30.57 15.95
N PRO A 299 3.13 -30.41 16.65
CA PRO A 299 3.54 -31.35 17.71
C PRO A 299 2.64 -31.33 18.95
N ILE A 300 1.93 -30.22 19.19
CA ILE A 300 1.08 -30.04 20.38
C ILE A 300 -0.36 -30.48 20.10
N LEU A 301 -0.88 -30.17 18.91
CA LEU A 301 -2.23 -30.55 18.51
C LEU A 301 -2.35 -32.06 18.23
N SER A 302 -1.28 -32.70 17.78
CA SER A 302 -1.23 -34.16 17.57
C SER A 302 -1.02 -34.97 18.86
N ASN A 303 -0.51 -34.33 19.93
CA ASN A 303 -0.19 -35.01 21.18
C ASN A 303 -1.42 -35.11 22.10
N SER A 304 -1.83 -36.35 22.40
CA SER A 304 -2.99 -36.64 23.26
C SER A 304 -2.82 -36.20 24.73
N LEU A 305 -1.62 -35.84 25.17
CA LEU A 305 -1.36 -35.33 26.52
C LEU A 305 -1.95 -33.93 26.75
N TYR A 306 -2.11 -33.14 25.70
CA TYR A 306 -2.68 -31.80 25.82
C TYR A 306 -4.16 -31.80 25.48
N ASN A 307 -4.98 -31.24 26.37
CA ASN A 307 -6.40 -31.09 26.10
C ASN A 307 -6.63 -29.92 25.11
N PRO A 308 -7.19 -30.14 23.91
CA PRO A 308 -7.36 -29.09 22.90
C PRO A 308 -8.25 -27.93 23.37
N LEU A 309 -9.25 -28.23 24.21
CA LEU A 309 -10.13 -27.21 24.77
C LEU A 309 -9.38 -26.32 25.77
N LEU A 310 -8.51 -26.91 26.60
CA LEU A 310 -7.70 -26.15 27.57
C LEU A 310 -6.67 -25.26 26.84
N LEU A 311 -6.05 -25.78 25.77
CA LEU A 311 -5.16 -25.00 24.91
C LEU A 311 -5.88 -23.79 24.32
N LEU A 312 -7.03 -23.99 23.66
CA LEU A 312 -7.82 -22.91 23.08
C LEU A 312 -8.27 -21.90 24.16
N LEU A 313 -8.77 -22.39 25.30
CA LEU A 313 -9.17 -21.55 26.42
C LEU A 313 -8.00 -20.71 26.93
N SER A 314 -6.81 -21.30 27.06
CA SER A 314 -5.63 -20.59 27.55
C SER A 314 -5.23 -19.44 26.62
N VAL A 315 -5.23 -19.66 25.30
CA VAL A 315 -4.95 -18.62 24.30
C VAL A 315 -5.99 -17.49 24.36
N VAL A 316 -7.27 -17.83 24.45
CA VAL A 316 -8.37 -16.85 24.53
C VAL A 316 -8.28 -16.03 25.83
N VAL A 317 -8.08 -16.69 26.98
CA VAL A 317 -8.00 -16.04 28.28
C VAL A 317 -6.79 -15.12 28.36
N LEU A 318 -5.61 -15.58 27.92
CA LEU A 318 -4.39 -14.76 27.91
C LEU A 318 -4.54 -13.56 26.97
N THR A 319 -5.12 -13.75 25.78
CA THR A 319 -5.36 -12.65 24.84
C THR A 319 -6.36 -11.64 25.38
N PHE A 320 -7.46 -12.10 25.99
CA PHE A 320 -8.42 -11.22 26.65
C PHE A 320 -7.75 -10.44 27.79
N LEU A 321 -6.97 -11.12 28.63
CA LEU A 321 -6.27 -10.52 29.76
C LEU A 321 -5.27 -9.44 29.28
N LEU A 322 -4.55 -9.70 28.20
CA LEU A 322 -3.61 -8.77 27.57
C LEU A 322 -4.31 -7.45 27.19
N PHE A 323 -5.43 -7.52 26.47
CA PHE A 323 -6.18 -6.31 26.10
C PHE A 323 -6.88 -5.67 27.30
N ALA A 324 -7.38 -6.45 28.26
CA ALA A 324 -8.06 -5.95 29.45
C ALA A 324 -7.10 -5.15 30.34
N ILE A 325 -5.90 -5.67 30.62
CA ILE A 325 -4.87 -4.96 31.40
C ILE A 325 -4.49 -3.66 30.70
N ARG A 326 -4.25 -3.72 29.39
CA ARG A 326 -3.91 -2.56 28.59
C ARG A 326 -5.00 -1.49 28.67
N PHE A 327 -6.27 -1.88 28.50
CA PHE A 327 -7.42 -0.98 28.60
C PHE A 327 -7.51 -0.35 29.99
N VAL A 328 -7.43 -1.14 31.06
CA VAL A 328 -7.53 -0.67 32.45
C VAL A 328 -6.41 0.31 32.77
N MET A 329 -5.18 0.01 32.37
CA MET A 329 -4.03 0.88 32.58
C MET A 329 -4.15 2.21 31.84
N ILE A 330 -4.54 2.17 30.56
CA ILE A 330 -4.78 3.36 29.75
C ILE A 330 -5.94 4.19 30.34
N ALA A 331 -7.04 3.53 30.73
CA ALA A 331 -8.18 4.17 31.37
C ALA A 331 -7.79 4.84 32.69
N GLY A 332 -6.98 4.16 33.52
CA GLY A 332 -6.42 4.72 34.75
C GLY A 332 -5.58 5.96 34.50
N PHE A 333 -4.69 5.94 33.50
CA PHE A 333 -3.90 7.09 33.10
C PHE A 333 -4.78 8.29 32.68
N TYR A 334 -5.77 8.04 31.81
CA TYR A 334 -6.68 9.09 31.35
C TYR A 334 -7.63 9.57 32.45
N PHE A 335 -8.01 8.73 33.41
CA PHE A 335 -8.80 9.10 34.57
C PHE A 335 -8.04 10.08 35.48
N VAL A 336 -6.79 9.78 35.82
CA VAL A 336 -5.94 10.69 36.61
C VAL A 336 -5.73 12.02 35.85
N ARG A 337 -5.51 11.95 34.55
CA ARG A 337 -5.32 13.14 33.70
C ARG A 337 -6.58 14.01 33.59
N THR A 338 -7.75 13.40 33.42
CA THR A 338 -9.03 14.10 33.28
C THR A 338 -9.46 14.75 34.59
N ARG A 339 -9.22 14.10 35.73
CA ARG A 339 -9.39 14.72 37.06
C ARG A 339 -8.51 15.95 37.25
N ARG A 340 -7.23 15.87 36.88
CA ARG A 340 -6.31 17.03 36.95
C ARG A 340 -6.69 18.18 36.01
N LEU A 341 -7.24 17.86 34.83
CA LEU A 341 -7.58 18.86 33.80
C LEU A 341 -9.06 19.29 33.80
N LYS A 342 -9.89 18.79 34.73
CA LYS A 342 -11.35 19.01 34.82
C LYS A 342 -12.09 18.78 33.48
N LYS A 343 -11.68 17.77 32.71
CA LYS A 343 -12.31 17.38 31.43
C LYS A 343 -13.13 16.09 31.60
N LYS A 344 -14.17 15.89 30.79
CA LYS A 344 -14.95 14.64 30.78
C LYS A 344 -14.14 13.50 30.14
N ILE A 345 -14.17 12.31 30.75
CA ILE A 345 -13.43 11.12 30.28
C ILE A 345 -13.95 10.58 28.95
N HIS A 346 -15.24 10.76 28.66
CA HIS A 346 -15.88 10.32 27.42
C HIS A 346 -15.19 10.85 26.15
N LYS A 347 -14.58 12.04 26.21
CA LYS A 347 -13.82 12.63 25.10
C LYS A 347 -12.58 11.80 24.70
N TYR A 348 -12.08 10.96 25.60
CA TYR A 348 -10.92 10.11 25.36
C TYR A 348 -11.31 8.65 25.10
N MET A 349 -12.59 8.29 25.08
CA MET A 349 -13.00 6.88 24.95
C MET A 349 -12.55 6.26 23.63
N LYS A 350 -12.67 7.01 22.53
CA LYS A 350 -12.15 6.60 21.22
C LYS A 350 -10.63 6.44 21.24
N ASP A 351 -9.89 7.41 21.80
CA ASP A 351 -8.42 7.30 21.98
C ASP A 351 -8.04 6.06 22.80
N MET A 352 -8.75 5.77 23.89
CA MET A 352 -8.47 4.64 24.78
C MET A 352 -8.70 3.30 24.06
N LEU A 353 -9.81 3.16 23.33
CA LEU A 353 -10.11 1.96 22.56
C LEU A 353 -9.11 1.77 21.41
N LEU A 354 -8.80 2.82 20.65
CA LEU A 354 -7.78 2.77 19.60
C LEU A 354 -6.42 2.36 20.16
N LEU A 355 -5.93 2.99 21.23
CA LEU A 355 -4.64 2.64 21.86
C LEU A 355 -4.62 1.20 22.40
N THR A 356 -5.76 0.68 22.85
CA THR A 356 -5.89 -0.69 23.37
C THR A 356 -5.81 -1.70 22.22
N PHE A 357 -6.69 -1.58 21.22
CA PHE A 357 -6.79 -2.55 20.13
C PHE A 357 -5.70 -2.41 19.07
N SER A 358 -4.99 -1.27 19.03
CA SER A 358 -3.76 -1.13 18.25
C SER A 358 -2.54 -1.76 18.93
N GLY A 359 -2.64 -2.16 20.20
CA GLY A 359 -1.57 -2.85 20.94
C GLY A 359 -1.43 -4.32 20.57
N VAL A 360 -1.48 -4.62 19.27
CA VAL A 360 -1.34 -5.97 18.74
C VAL A 360 0.06 -6.51 19.02
N LYS A 361 0.13 -7.83 19.23
CA LYS A 361 1.39 -8.56 19.26
C LYS A 361 1.76 -9.01 17.86
N GLY A 362 3.04 -9.28 17.66
CA GLY A 362 3.54 -9.71 16.37
C GLY A 362 4.85 -10.45 16.49
N THR A 363 5.73 -10.24 15.52
CA THR A 363 6.90 -11.08 15.29
C THR A 363 7.99 -10.93 16.32
N VAL A 364 8.12 -9.76 16.95
CA VAL A 364 9.10 -9.57 18.03
C VAL A 364 8.79 -10.49 19.21
N SER A 365 7.51 -10.74 19.51
CA SER A 365 7.11 -11.70 20.55
C SER A 365 7.53 -13.12 20.21
N ILE A 366 7.43 -13.52 18.94
CA ILE A 366 7.87 -14.86 18.48
C ILE A 366 9.39 -14.96 18.50
N ALA A 367 10.08 -14.00 17.91
CA ALA A 367 11.53 -13.95 17.94
C ALA A 367 12.06 -14.02 19.38
N THR A 368 11.43 -13.30 20.31
CA THR A 368 11.83 -13.30 21.72
C THR A 368 11.66 -14.68 22.37
N ILE A 369 10.55 -15.40 22.12
CA ILE A 369 10.36 -16.73 22.72
C ILE A 369 11.30 -17.79 22.12
N LEU A 370 11.74 -17.63 20.87
CA LEU A 370 12.75 -18.47 20.21
C LEU A 370 14.19 -18.23 20.72
N LEU A 371 14.39 -17.26 21.63
CA LEU A 371 15.66 -17.11 22.35
C LEU A 371 15.79 -18.10 23.53
N ILE A 372 14.75 -18.89 23.81
CA ILE A 372 14.85 -19.95 24.80
C ILE A 372 15.89 -20.97 24.28
N PRO A 373 16.83 -21.43 25.13
CA PRO A 373 17.77 -22.47 24.74
C PRO A 373 17.05 -23.75 24.26
N SER A 374 17.51 -24.35 23.16
CA SER A 374 16.86 -25.49 22.48
C SER A 374 16.53 -26.68 23.39
N HIS A 375 17.32 -26.93 24.44
CA HIS A 375 17.04 -27.96 25.42
C HIS A 375 15.75 -27.69 26.23
N LEU A 376 15.51 -26.43 26.61
CA LEU A 376 14.29 -25.99 27.31
C LEU A 376 13.10 -25.88 26.34
N GLU A 377 13.34 -25.55 25.07
CA GLU A 377 12.29 -25.51 24.04
C GLU A 377 11.66 -26.90 23.84
N GLN A 378 12.49 -27.94 23.74
CA GLN A 378 12.03 -29.33 23.62
C GLN A 378 11.30 -29.83 24.87
N GLU A 379 11.70 -29.37 26.05
CA GLU A 379 11.09 -29.76 27.32
C GLU A 379 9.75 -29.04 27.56
N TYR A 380 9.59 -27.80 27.08
CA TYR A 380 8.42 -26.95 27.30
C TYR A 380 7.82 -26.37 26.00
N PRO A 381 7.42 -27.20 25.02
CA PRO A 381 6.89 -26.74 23.73
C PRO A 381 5.59 -25.92 23.89
N LEU A 382 4.86 -26.15 24.98
CA LEU A 382 3.66 -25.40 25.35
C LEU A 382 3.91 -23.88 25.46
N LEU A 383 5.10 -23.44 25.88
CA LEU A 383 5.41 -22.01 26.00
C LEU A 383 5.39 -21.31 24.63
N LEU A 384 6.01 -21.94 23.62
CA LEU A 384 6.02 -21.47 22.25
C LEU A 384 4.59 -21.39 21.69
N PHE A 385 3.78 -22.42 21.93
CA PHE A 385 2.37 -22.44 21.50
C PHE A 385 1.53 -21.34 22.12
N LEU A 386 1.70 -21.07 23.43
CA LEU A 386 0.98 -19.99 24.09
C LEU A 386 1.36 -18.62 23.50
N VAL A 387 2.64 -18.37 23.24
CA VAL A 387 3.08 -17.12 22.61
C VAL A 387 2.57 -17.02 21.18
N ALA A 388 2.74 -18.06 20.36
CA ALA A 388 2.31 -18.08 18.97
C ALA A 388 0.77 -17.95 18.83
N GLY A 389 0.01 -18.67 19.66
CA GLY A 389 -1.45 -18.57 19.68
C GLY A 389 -1.94 -17.20 20.14
N VAL A 390 -1.37 -16.64 21.22
CA VAL A 390 -1.77 -15.30 21.71
C VAL A 390 -1.36 -14.21 20.73
N THR A 391 -0.19 -14.33 20.08
CA THR A 391 0.24 -13.36 19.06
C THR A 391 -0.69 -13.36 17.86
N LEU A 392 -1.03 -14.53 17.32
CA LEU A 392 -1.98 -14.66 16.22
C LEU A 392 -3.36 -14.11 16.59
N LEU A 393 -3.92 -14.52 17.74
CA LEU A 393 -5.25 -14.07 18.16
C LEU A 393 -5.27 -12.56 18.47
N SER A 394 -4.20 -12.02 19.04
CA SER A 394 -4.05 -10.57 19.27
C SER A 394 -4.04 -9.80 17.95
N PHE A 395 -3.26 -10.26 16.97
CA PHE A 395 -3.20 -9.67 15.65
C PHE A 395 -4.56 -9.69 14.93
N LEU A 396 -5.23 -10.85 14.92
CA LEU A 396 -6.58 -11.01 14.35
C LEU A 396 -7.61 -10.10 15.03
N THR A 397 -7.53 -9.96 16.36
CA THR A 397 -8.42 -9.06 17.10
C THR A 397 -8.24 -7.61 16.67
N GLY A 398 -6.99 -7.14 16.53
CA GLY A 398 -6.72 -5.80 16.00
C GLY A 398 -7.27 -5.61 14.60
N LEU A 399 -7.08 -6.60 13.72
CA LEU A 399 -7.55 -6.59 12.35
C LEU A 399 -9.08 -6.43 12.22
N LEU A 400 -9.83 -7.10 13.10
CA LEU A 400 -11.30 -7.10 13.10
C LEU A 400 -11.90 -5.86 13.78
N VAL A 401 -11.29 -5.39 14.86
CA VAL A 401 -11.86 -4.33 15.71
C VAL A 401 -11.49 -2.93 15.22
N LEU A 402 -10.25 -2.72 14.73
CA LEU A 402 -9.79 -1.40 14.28
C LEU A 402 -10.61 -0.76 13.14
N PRO A 403 -11.08 -1.48 12.11
CA PRO A 403 -11.95 -0.89 11.07
C PRO A 403 -13.17 -0.18 11.67
N HIS A 404 -13.80 -0.79 12.66
CA HIS A 404 -15.01 -0.29 13.31
C HIS A 404 -14.76 0.94 14.22
N LEU A 405 -13.50 1.18 14.62
CA LEU A 405 -13.11 2.28 15.49
C LEU A 405 -12.44 3.44 14.74
N SER A 406 -11.90 3.18 13.55
CA SER A 406 -11.21 4.18 12.72
C SER A 406 -12.18 5.25 12.17
N GLU A 407 -11.65 6.41 11.77
CA GLU A 407 -12.48 7.47 11.16
C GLU A 407 -12.81 7.10 9.71
N GLU A 408 -14.11 7.19 9.35
CA GLU A 408 -14.52 7.18 7.93
C GLU A 408 -13.77 8.30 7.20
N GLN A 409 -13.29 8.01 5.99
CA GLN A 409 -12.59 8.97 5.14
C GLN A 409 -13.44 10.22 4.91
N GLU A 410 -13.02 11.38 5.42
CA GLU A 410 -13.48 12.72 4.99
C GLU A 410 -13.10 13.03 3.50
N GLU A 411 -12.77 12.03 2.69
CA GLU A 411 -12.26 12.20 1.33
C GLU A 411 -13.30 12.73 0.34
N SER A 412 -14.60 12.55 0.62
CA SER A 412 -15.67 12.99 -0.29
C SER A 412 -15.60 14.49 -0.61
N LYS A 413 -15.35 15.36 0.38
CA LYS A 413 -15.32 16.81 0.15
C LYS A 413 -14.08 17.26 -0.63
N ASP A 414 -12.93 16.68 -0.32
CA ASP A 414 -11.65 17.02 -0.95
C ASP A 414 -11.64 16.60 -2.43
N HIS A 415 -12.16 15.42 -2.77
CA HIS A 415 -12.23 14.96 -4.15
C HIS A 415 -13.23 15.75 -5.00
N LEU A 416 -14.36 16.20 -4.44
CA LEU A 416 -15.29 17.08 -5.17
C LEU A 416 -14.61 18.38 -5.57
N MET A 417 -13.80 18.97 -4.69
CA MET A 417 -13.02 20.17 -5.02
C MET A 417 -11.93 19.86 -6.06
N HIS A 418 -11.30 18.69 -6.01
CA HIS A 418 -10.33 18.28 -7.03
C HIS A 418 -10.98 18.08 -8.41
N ILE A 419 -12.17 17.49 -8.48
CA ILE A 419 -12.94 17.39 -9.72
C ILE A 419 -13.25 18.79 -10.26
N ALA A 420 -13.67 19.72 -9.40
CA ALA A 420 -13.92 21.11 -9.80
C ALA A 420 -12.66 21.78 -10.38
N ILE A 421 -11.51 21.62 -9.71
CA ILE A 421 -10.21 22.12 -10.21
C ILE A 421 -9.90 21.56 -11.61
N LEU A 422 -10.07 20.25 -11.82
CA LEU A 422 -9.77 19.64 -13.11
C LEU A 422 -10.75 20.08 -14.20
N ASN A 423 -12.03 20.26 -13.87
CA ASN A 423 -13.03 20.79 -14.80
C ASN A 423 -12.69 22.23 -15.21
N ASP A 424 -12.26 23.08 -14.28
CA ASP A 424 -11.84 24.45 -14.59
C ASP A 424 -10.63 24.46 -15.54
N VAL A 425 -9.67 23.54 -15.32
CA VAL A 425 -8.51 23.38 -16.22
C VAL A 425 -8.94 22.90 -17.60
N ALA A 426 -9.81 21.88 -17.68
CA ALA A 426 -10.32 21.37 -18.95
C ALA A 426 -11.09 22.45 -19.72
N ALA A 427 -11.96 23.22 -19.04
CA ALA A 427 -12.71 24.31 -19.63
C ALA A 427 -11.81 25.44 -20.14
N GLU A 428 -10.71 25.75 -19.44
CA GLU A 428 -9.76 26.76 -19.89
C GLU A 428 -8.95 26.28 -21.10
N LEU A 429 -8.53 25.01 -21.12
CA LEU A 429 -7.91 24.39 -22.30
C LEU A 429 -8.86 24.34 -23.50
N GLU A 430 -10.16 24.11 -23.27
CA GLU A 430 -11.18 24.14 -24.32
C GLU A 430 -11.34 25.53 -24.95
N LYS A 431 -11.27 26.61 -24.15
CA LYS A 431 -11.30 27.98 -24.71
C LYS A 431 -10.10 28.27 -25.62
N GLU A 432 -8.95 27.64 -25.37
CA GLU A 432 -7.75 27.83 -26.18
C GLU A 432 -7.87 27.19 -27.59
N LEU A 433 -8.86 26.29 -27.82
CA LEU A 433 -9.11 25.63 -29.12
C LEU A 433 -9.50 26.58 -30.25
N ASP A 434 -10.18 27.68 -29.93
CA ASP A 434 -10.65 28.65 -30.94
C ASP A 434 -9.50 29.46 -31.56
N HIS A 435 -8.34 29.48 -30.88
CA HIS A 435 -7.19 30.30 -31.27
C HIS A 435 -5.96 29.49 -31.69
N HIS A 436 -5.97 28.16 -31.55
CA HIS A 436 -4.86 27.28 -31.92
C HIS A 436 -4.91 26.81 -33.38
N LYS A 437 -3.77 26.93 -34.09
CA LYS A 437 -3.60 26.44 -35.47
C LYS A 437 -3.60 24.91 -35.57
N ASN A 438 -3.00 24.21 -34.60
CA ASN A 438 -2.99 22.75 -34.54
C ASN A 438 -3.80 22.30 -33.31
N LYS A 439 -5.02 21.81 -33.55
CA LYS A 439 -5.95 21.46 -32.48
C LYS A 439 -5.68 20.07 -31.88
N LEU A 440 -4.99 19.19 -32.60
CA LEU A 440 -4.75 17.79 -32.21
C LEU A 440 -4.00 17.65 -30.86
N PRO A 441 -2.87 18.34 -30.62
CA PRO A 441 -2.16 18.26 -29.34
C PRO A 441 -2.98 18.76 -28.14
N LEU A 442 -3.67 19.89 -28.32
CA LEU A 442 -4.51 20.48 -27.27
C LEU A 442 -5.68 19.56 -26.91
N TYR A 443 -6.30 18.95 -27.91
CA TYR A 443 -7.31 17.93 -27.72
C TYR A 443 -6.80 16.71 -26.95
N ALA A 444 -5.58 16.24 -27.21
CA ALA A 444 -4.98 15.14 -26.45
C ALA A 444 -4.73 15.51 -24.98
N ALA A 445 -4.40 16.77 -24.69
CA ALA A 445 -4.29 17.26 -23.32
C ALA A 445 -5.67 17.32 -22.62
N ILE A 446 -6.70 17.84 -23.30
CA ILE A 446 -8.08 17.87 -22.78
C ILE A 446 -8.57 16.45 -22.47
N ASP A 447 -8.33 15.49 -23.36
CA ASP A 447 -8.70 14.08 -23.14
C ASP A 447 -8.01 13.48 -21.92
N ASN A 448 -6.75 13.85 -21.66
CA ASN A 448 -6.04 13.44 -20.45
C ASN A 448 -6.75 13.94 -19.19
N TYR A 449 -7.14 15.21 -19.17
CA TYR A 449 -7.87 15.80 -18.04
C TYR A 449 -9.25 15.19 -17.86
N HIS A 450 -10.02 14.98 -18.93
CA HIS A 450 -11.31 14.28 -18.84
C HIS A 450 -11.17 12.85 -18.34
N GLY A 451 -10.16 12.09 -18.79
CA GLY A 451 -9.90 10.76 -18.27
C GLY A 451 -9.52 10.77 -16.78
N ARG A 452 -8.80 11.80 -16.32
CA ARG A 452 -8.52 11.99 -14.88
C ARG A 452 -9.78 12.30 -14.08
N ILE A 453 -10.67 13.14 -14.62
CA ILE A 453 -11.97 13.47 -14.01
C ILE A 453 -12.86 12.23 -13.93
N GLU A 454 -12.99 11.45 -15.01
CA GLU A 454 -13.75 10.19 -15.05
C GLU A 454 -13.28 9.24 -13.94
N ASN A 455 -11.97 8.99 -13.87
CA ASN A 455 -11.38 8.10 -12.87
C ASN A 455 -11.65 8.58 -11.44
N LEU A 456 -11.61 9.90 -11.19
CA LEU A 456 -11.91 10.46 -9.88
C LEU A 456 -13.39 10.31 -9.51
N ILE A 457 -14.30 10.60 -10.45
CA ILE A 457 -15.75 10.43 -10.24
C ILE A 457 -16.05 8.96 -9.93
N LEU A 458 -15.50 8.02 -10.71
CA LEU A 458 -15.69 6.58 -10.48
C LEU A 458 -15.11 6.12 -9.14
N SER A 459 -13.97 6.68 -8.72
CA SER A 459 -13.35 6.34 -7.43
C SER A 459 -14.18 6.78 -6.22
N LEU A 460 -15.04 7.78 -6.39
CA LEU A 460 -15.95 8.28 -5.35
C LEU A 460 -17.24 7.49 -5.24
N GLU A 461 -17.60 6.76 -6.28
CA GLU A 461 -18.86 6.02 -6.32
C GLU A 461 -18.70 4.64 -5.71
N ASN A 462 -19.80 4.11 -5.16
CA ASN A 462 -19.83 2.78 -4.56
C ASN A 462 -19.53 1.71 -5.61
N LYS A 463 -18.99 0.56 -5.17
CA LYS A 463 -18.66 -0.59 -6.04
C LYS A 463 -19.80 -0.99 -7.01
N ARG A 464 -21.06 -0.87 -6.58
CA ARG A 464 -22.23 -1.12 -7.42
C ARG A 464 -22.31 -0.19 -8.64
N VAL A 465 -22.05 1.10 -8.46
CA VAL A 465 -22.06 2.09 -9.55
C VAL A 465 -20.89 1.86 -10.51
N GLN A 466 -19.75 1.39 -10.00
CA GLN A 466 -18.63 0.98 -10.85
C GLN A 466 -18.99 -0.27 -11.68
N GLU A 467 -19.70 -1.24 -11.12
CA GLU A 467 -20.21 -2.39 -11.87
C GLU A 467 -21.25 -1.99 -12.93
N ASP A 468 -22.13 -1.05 -12.58
CA ASP A 468 -23.10 -0.44 -13.50
C ASP A 468 -22.39 0.28 -14.67
N TRP A 469 -21.32 1.02 -14.39
CA TRP A 469 -20.50 1.71 -15.39
C TRP A 469 -19.92 0.75 -16.44
N GLU A 470 -19.31 -0.34 -16.00
CA GLU A 470 -18.74 -1.35 -16.92
C GLU A 470 -19.84 -2.04 -17.73
N SER A 471 -21.03 -2.23 -17.15
CA SER A 471 -22.19 -2.80 -17.83
C SER A 471 -22.69 -1.88 -18.94
N LEU A 472 -22.74 -0.56 -18.69
CA LEU A 472 -23.09 0.43 -19.69
C LEU A 472 -22.02 0.56 -20.79
N LYS A 473 -20.72 0.46 -20.46
CA LYS A 473 -19.66 0.39 -21.49
C LYS A 473 -19.79 -0.82 -22.40
N LEU A 474 -20.20 -1.98 -21.87
CA LEU A 474 -20.49 -3.18 -22.67
C LEU A 474 -21.71 -2.99 -23.59
N LEU A 475 -22.75 -2.29 -23.13
CA LEU A 475 -23.90 -1.93 -23.96
C LEU A 475 -23.49 -1.03 -25.12
N ILE A 476 -22.70 0.02 -24.85
CA ILE A 476 -22.15 0.91 -25.89
C ILE A 476 -21.32 0.10 -26.89
N LEU A 477 -20.47 -0.82 -26.41
CA LEU A 477 -19.68 -1.70 -27.27
C LEU A 477 -20.55 -2.59 -28.15
N SER A 478 -21.66 -3.12 -27.64
CA SER A 478 -22.58 -3.91 -28.47
C SER A 478 -23.25 -3.07 -29.57
N ILE A 479 -23.75 -1.88 -29.24
CA ILE A 479 -24.40 -0.99 -30.23
C ILE A 479 -23.40 -0.60 -31.32
N GLU A 480 -22.19 -0.19 -30.92
CA GLU A 480 -21.13 0.18 -31.85
C GLU A 480 -20.70 -0.98 -32.76
N SER A 481 -20.65 -2.20 -32.21
CA SER A 481 -20.30 -3.39 -32.97
C SER A 481 -21.40 -3.79 -33.95
N ASP A 482 -22.67 -3.75 -33.53
CA ASP A 482 -23.79 -4.11 -34.40
C ASP A 482 -23.99 -3.08 -35.52
N GLY A 483 -23.86 -1.78 -35.21
CA GLY A 483 -23.92 -0.72 -36.21
C GLY A 483 -22.81 -0.82 -37.26
N LEU A 484 -21.59 -1.19 -36.86
CA LEU A 484 -20.48 -1.42 -37.80
C LEU A 484 -20.79 -2.55 -38.80
N GLU A 485 -21.32 -3.67 -38.30
CA GLU A 485 -21.67 -4.82 -39.15
C GLU A 485 -22.80 -4.45 -40.11
N GLN A 486 -23.84 -3.76 -39.62
CA GLN A 486 -24.95 -3.31 -40.46
C GLN A 486 -24.50 -2.35 -41.56
N ALA A 487 -23.70 -1.33 -41.22
CA ALA A 487 -23.18 -0.39 -42.21
C ALA A 487 -22.28 -1.07 -43.24
N TYR A 488 -21.59 -2.15 -42.86
CA TYR A 488 -20.79 -2.95 -43.78
C TYR A 488 -21.66 -3.80 -44.72
N GLU A 489 -22.66 -4.50 -44.19
CA GLU A 489 -23.62 -5.29 -44.98
C GLU A 489 -24.36 -4.42 -46.01
N GLU A 490 -24.71 -3.19 -45.64
CA GLU A 490 -25.37 -2.22 -46.52
C GLU A 490 -24.42 -1.48 -47.47
N ASN A 491 -23.12 -1.80 -47.47
CA ASN A 491 -22.08 -1.13 -48.25
C ASN A 491 -21.95 0.39 -47.98
N ARG A 492 -22.37 0.84 -46.79
CA ARG A 492 -22.24 2.23 -46.34
C ARG A 492 -20.81 2.55 -45.85
N ILE A 493 -20.04 1.54 -45.43
CA ILE A 493 -18.63 1.71 -45.04
C ILE A 493 -17.69 0.88 -45.92
N SER A 494 -16.57 1.47 -46.34
CA SER A 494 -15.54 0.77 -47.11
C SER A 494 -14.78 -0.26 -46.25
N GLU A 495 -14.14 -1.23 -46.90
CA GLU A 495 -13.28 -2.23 -46.22
C GLU A 495 -12.12 -1.58 -45.42
N ARG A 496 -11.67 -0.38 -45.83
CA ARG A 496 -10.66 0.40 -45.09
C ARG A 496 -11.26 1.07 -43.85
N GLY A 497 -12.44 1.68 -44.00
CA GLY A 497 -13.19 2.27 -42.90
C GLY A 497 -13.56 1.23 -41.85
N TYR A 498 -14.02 0.05 -42.28
CA TYR A 498 -14.35 -1.07 -41.40
C TYR A 498 -13.17 -1.48 -40.52
N ARG A 499 -11.97 -1.64 -41.10
CA ARG A 499 -10.75 -2.00 -40.33
C ARG A 499 -10.37 -0.97 -39.30
N VAL A 500 -10.48 0.31 -39.64
CA VAL A 500 -10.16 1.42 -38.75
C VAL A 500 -11.16 1.47 -37.59
N TYR A 501 -12.45 1.33 -37.88
CA TYR A 501 -13.50 1.28 -36.86
C TYR A 501 -13.37 0.05 -35.96
N GLN A 502 -13.00 -1.10 -36.51
CA GLN A 502 -12.80 -2.33 -35.74
C GLN A 502 -11.64 -2.21 -34.75
N ARG A 503 -10.57 -1.47 -35.11
CA ARG A 503 -9.49 -1.15 -34.18
C ARG A 503 -9.98 -0.26 -33.05
N TYR A 504 -10.84 0.71 -33.34
CA TYR A 504 -11.52 1.53 -32.34
C TYR A 504 -12.34 0.67 -31.35
N LEU A 505 -13.15 -0.28 -31.84
CA LEU A 505 -13.90 -1.21 -30.98
C LEU A 505 -13.00 -2.04 -30.07
N LYS A 506 -11.87 -2.53 -30.60
CA LYS A 506 -10.87 -3.30 -29.83
C LYS A 506 -10.24 -2.46 -28.72
N ASN A 507 -9.90 -1.20 -29.00
CA ASN A 507 -9.36 -0.28 -28.00
C ASN A 507 -10.39 0.04 -26.91
N MET A 508 -11.66 0.20 -27.28
CA MET A 508 -12.75 0.41 -26.32
C MET A 508 -12.92 -0.81 -25.41
N GLU A 509 -12.92 -2.02 -25.97
CA GLU A 509 -12.98 -3.27 -25.20
C GLU A 509 -11.83 -3.42 -24.20
N GLN A 510 -10.60 -3.06 -24.58
CA GLN A 510 -9.43 -3.12 -23.68
C GLN A 510 -9.56 -2.17 -22.47
N SER A 511 -10.38 -1.12 -22.58
CA SER A 511 -10.62 -0.16 -21.50
C SER A 511 -11.68 -0.62 -20.47
N ILE A 512 -12.40 -1.72 -20.74
CA ILE A 512 -13.46 -2.25 -19.88
C ILE A 512 -12.85 -3.12 -18.77
N ASN A 513 -13.18 -2.81 -17.52
CA ASN A 513 -12.71 -3.57 -16.36
C ASN A 513 -13.50 -4.88 -16.19
N ARG A 514 -12.77 -5.99 -15.96
CA ARG A 514 -13.31 -7.36 -16.01
C ARG A 514 -13.62 -7.90 -14.61
N ASN A 515 -14.62 -7.31 -13.93
CA ASN A 515 -15.15 -7.83 -12.68
C ASN A 515 -15.98 -9.12 -12.88
N PHE A 516 -16.17 -9.91 -11.81
CA PHE A 516 -16.72 -11.29 -11.91
C PHE A 516 -18.08 -11.37 -12.62
N ALA A 517 -19.01 -10.45 -12.33
CA ALA A 517 -20.33 -10.42 -12.96
C ALA A 517 -20.31 -10.01 -14.44
N SER A 518 -19.37 -9.14 -14.86
CA SER A 518 -19.24 -8.66 -16.25
C SER A 518 -18.49 -9.63 -17.15
N ARG A 519 -17.72 -10.59 -16.60
CA ARG A 519 -16.93 -11.56 -17.38
C ARG A 519 -17.77 -12.42 -18.31
N VAL A 520 -18.93 -12.92 -17.86
CA VAL A 520 -19.77 -13.80 -18.69
C VAL A 520 -20.31 -13.04 -19.91
N THR A 521 -20.92 -11.88 -19.68
CA THR A 521 -21.43 -11.00 -20.75
C THR A 521 -20.30 -10.54 -21.67
N TYR A 522 -19.15 -10.19 -21.11
CA TYR A 522 -17.95 -9.85 -21.86
C TYR A 522 -17.50 -11.01 -22.77
N TYR A 523 -17.31 -12.22 -22.25
CA TYR A 523 -16.88 -13.37 -23.06
C TYR A 523 -17.93 -13.72 -24.12
N PHE A 524 -19.22 -13.59 -23.82
CA PHE A 524 -20.27 -13.82 -24.78
C PHE A 524 -20.23 -12.82 -25.94
N LEU A 525 -20.19 -11.51 -25.64
CA LEU A 525 -20.15 -10.45 -26.66
C LEU A 525 -18.85 -10.50 -27.49
N VAL A 526 -17.72 -10.71 -26.82
CA VAL A 526 -16.41 -10.79 -27.49
C VAL A 526 -16.29 -12.04 -28.35
N SER A 527 -16.78 -13.20 -27.88
CA SER A 527 -16.76 -14.44 -28.68
C SER A 527 -17.66 -14.34 -29.90
N LEU A 528 -18.85 -13.74 -29.78
CA LEU A 528 -19.74 -13.46 -30.91
C LEU A 528 -19.07 -12.54 -31.94
N ARG A 529 -18.43 -11.45 -31.50
CA ARG A 529 -17.73 -10.53 -32.40
C ARG A 529 -16.54 -11.19 -33.10
N ILE A 530 -15.74 -11.98 -32.38
CA ILE A 530 -14.63 -12.74 -32.97
C ILE A 530 -15.15 -13.78 -33.97
N LEU A 531 -16.26 -14.46 -33.65
CA LEU A 531 -16.87 -15.43 -34.55
C LEU A 531 -17.37 -14.77 -35.83
N ARG A 532 -18.06 -13.61 -35.74
CA ARG A 532 -18.49 -12.83 -36.92
C ARG A 532 -17.28 -12.41 -37.77
N PHE A 533 -16.21 -11.94 -37.14
CA PHE A 533 -14.96 -11.61 -37.83
C PHE A 533 -14.34 -12.82 -38.56
N LEU A 534 -14.27 -13.98 -37.90
CA LEU A 534 -13.74 -15.20 -38.51
C LEU A 534 -14.61 -15.69 -39.67
N LEU A 535 -15.94 -15.63 -39.53
CA LEU A 535 -16.88 -15.93 -40.61
C LEU A 535 -16.64 -14.98 -41.81
N HIS A 536 -16.45 -13.69 -41.55
CA HIS A 536 -16.14 -12.70 -42.58
C HIS A 536 -14.82 -13.00 -43.32
N GLU A 537 -13.75 -13.37 -42.62
CA GLU A 537 -12.47 -13.79 -43.21
C GLU A 537 -12.61 -15.05 -44.09
N MET A 538 -13.46 -16.00 -43.68
CA MET A 538 -13.77 -17.18 -44.48
C MET A 538 -14.48 -16.81 -45.78
N PHE A 539 -15.43 -15.87 -45.75
CA PHE A 539 -16.17 -15.43 -46.95
C PHE A 539 -15.36 -14.52 -47.88
N THR A 540 -14.42 -13.74 -47.34
CA THR A 540 -13.56 -12.82 -48.12
C THR A 540 -12.23 -13.42 -48.58
N PHE A 541 -12.02 -14.74 -48.38
CA PHE A 541 -10.83 -15.48 -48.77
C PHE A 541 -9.51 -14.92 -48.20
N GLY A 542 -9.51 -14.47 -46.95
CA GLY A 542 -8.28 -14.10 -46.27
C GLY A 542 -7.63 -12.80 -46.75
N LYS A 543 -8.34 -11.93 -47.49
CA LYS A 543 -7.81 -10.66 -48.01
C LYS A 543 -7.38 -9.70 -46.89
N THR A 544 -8.09 -9.72 -45.77
CA THR A 544 -7.83 -8.86 -44.62
C THR A 544 -6.62 -9.37 -43.82
N PHE A 545 -6.51 -10.67 -43.56
CA PHE A 545 -5.33 -11.28 -42.93
C PHE A 545 -4.04 -11.14 -43.77
N ARG A 546 -4.13 -11.28 -45.11
CA ARG A 546 -2.98 -11.13 -46.02
C ARG A 546 -2.48 -9.68 -46.11
N SER A 547 -3.38 -8.70 -46.02
CA SER A 547 -3.05 -7.26 -45.98
C SER A 547 -2.76 -6.71 -44.57
N TRP A 548 -2.94 -7.52 -43.53
CA TRP A 548 -2.46 -7.22 -42.17
C TRP A 548 -0.98 -7.64 -42.01
N MET A 549 -0.58 -8.71 -42.69
CA MET A 549 0.81 -9.20 -42.72
C MET A 549 1.72 -8.38 -43.65
N TYR A 550 1.14 -7.74 -44.67
CA TYR A 550 1.81 -6.77 -45.53
C TYR A 550 1.30 -5.37 -45.18
N GLU A 551 2.19 -4.54 -44.63
CA GLU A 551 1.94 -3.16 -44.18
C GLU A 551 1.68 -2.21 -45.37
N GLU A 552 0.69 -2.52 -46.22
CA GLU A 552 0.30 -1.66 -47.33
C GLU A 552 -0.65 -0.56 -46.81
N SER A 553 -0.03 0.52 -46.35
CA SER A 553 -0.67 1.77 -45.94
C SER A 553 -1.40 2.43 -47.12
N ARG A 554 -2.59 1.95 -47.48
CA ARG A 554 -3.50 2.77 -48.30
C ARG A 554 -4.15 3.79 -47.38
N LYS A 555 -3.64 5.03 -47.46
CA LYS A 555 -4.21 6.22 -46.81
C LYS A 555 -5.74 6.20 -46.96
N LEU A 556 -6.45 6.53 -45.87
CA LEU A 556 -7.89 6.79 -45.92
C LEU A 556 -8.16 7.88 -46.95
N LEU A 557 -9.14 7.67 -47.83
CA LEU A 557 -9.66 8.73 -48.70
C LEU A 557 -10.61 9.61 -47.89
N ALA A 558 -10.86 10.84 -48.34
CA ALA A 558 -11.85 11.74 -47.73
C ALA A 558 -13.21 11.05 -47.50
N VAL A 559 -13.66 10.25 -48.47
CA VAL A 559 -14.90 9.47 -48.38
C VAL A 559 -14.88 8.47 -47.20
N ASP A 560 -13.73 7.86 -46.90
CA ASP A 560 -13.63 6.94 -45.76
C ASP A 560 -13.77 7.70 -44.41
N TYR A 561 -13.32 8.96 -44.33
CA TYR A 561 -13.50 9.80 -43.14
C TYR A 561 -14.96 10.16 -42.91
N ASP A 562 -15.67 10.52 -43.97
CA ASP A 562 -17.09 10.87 -43.91
C ASP A 562 -17.93 9.66 -43.48
N GLN A 563 -17.70 8.49 -44.09
CA GLN A 563 -18.38 7.23 -43.74
C GLN A 563 -18.20 6.83 -42.27
N ILE A 564 -16.97 6.94 -41.76
CA ILE A 564 -16.67 6.65 -40.34
C ILE A 564 -17.41 7.63 -39.42
N SER A 565 -17.42 8.90 -39.78
CA SER A 565 -18.05 9.95 -38.97
C SER A 565 -19.57 9.81 -38.95
N GLU A 566 -20.18 9.49 -40.10
CA GLU A 566 -21.61 9.21 -40.23
C GLU A 566 -22.04 7.99 -39.41
N LEU A 567 -21.32 6.86 -39.54
CA LEU A 567 -21.55 5.67 -38.72
C LEU A 567 -21.48 5.98 -37.22
N TYR A 568 -20.48 6.75 -36.80
CA TYR A 568 -20.33 7.12 -35.40
C TYR A 568 -21.49 7.99 -34.89
N LEU A 569 -22.00 8.90 -35.71
CA LEU A 569 -23.14 9.74 -35.38
C LEU A 569 -24.42 8.91 -35.23
N GLU A 570 -24.71 8.04 -36.19
CA GLU A 570 -25.86 7.11 -36.13
C GLU A 570 -25.81 6.26 -34.87
N ASN A 571 -24.65 5.63 -34.59
CA ASN A 571 -24.48 4.83 -33.37
C ASN A 571 -24.62 5.68 -32.11
N THR A 572 -24.13 6.93 -32.12
CA THR A 572 -24.25 7.84 -30.97
C THR A 572 -25.71 8.20 -30.68
N GLU A 573 -26.54 8.41 -31.69
CA GLU A 573 -27.97 8.65 -31.52
C GLU A 573 -28.64 7.45 -30.82
N LEU A 574 -28.39 6.23 -31.31
CA LEU A 574 -28.88 4.99 -30.71
C LEU A 574 -28.38 4.78 -29.28
N ILE A 575 -27.12 5.10 -29.00
CA ILE A 575 -26.54 5.04 -27.66
C ILE A 575 -27.23 6.03 -26.73
N ILE A 576 -27.42 7.29 -27.15
CA ILE A 576 -28.05 8.32 -26.32
C ILE A 576 -29.48 7.92 -25.98
N GLU A 577 -30.25 7.42 -26.95
CA GLU A 577 -31.62 6.92 -26.74
C GLU A 577 -31.63 5.70 -25.79
N SER A 578 -30.74 4.73 -26.02
CA SER A 578 -30.63 3.54 -25.17
C SER A 578 -30.28 3.90 -23.72
N LEU A 579 -29.37 4.87 -23.53
CA LEU A 579 -29.00 5.37 -22.21
C LEU A 579 -30.14 6.17 -21.55
N GLU A 580 -30.93 6.92 -22.33
CA GLU A 580 -32.09 7.66 -21.81
C GLU A 580 -33.14 6.73 -21.22
N ASN A 581 -33.45 5.64 -21.92
CA ASN A 581 -34.38 4.59 -21.48
C ASN A 581 -33.93 3.89 -20.19
N LEU A 582 -32.65 4.02 -19.83
CA LEU A 582 -32.03 3.39 -18.67
C LEU A 582 -32.02 4.27 -17.41
N LYS A 583 -32.49 5.54 -17.47
CA LYS A 583 -32.47 6.48 -16.33
C LYS A 583 -33.27 6.03 -15.10
N GLY A 584 -34.18 5.08 -15.25
CA GLY A 584 -34.93 4.47 -14.15
C GLY A 584 -34.27 3.24 -13.51
N VAL A 585 -33.26 2.65 -14.17
CA VAL A 585 -32.56 1.44 -13.73
C VAL A 585 -31.19 1.79 -13.15
N TYR A 586 -30.49 2.74 -13.79
CA TYR A 586 -29.17 3.21 -13.39
C TYR A 586 -29.22 4.65 -12.86
N LYS A 587 -28.17 5.06 -12.15
CA LYS A 587 -28.06 6.41 -11.60
C LYS A 587 -28.08 7.45 -12.72
N SER A 588 -29.01 8.42 -12.65
CA SER A 588 -29.20 9.39 -13.74
C SER A 588 -27.96 10.26 -14.00
N SER A 589 -27.15 10.53 -12.97
CA SER A 589 -25.88 11.25 -13.13
C SER A 589 -24.85 10.47 -13.94
N LEU A 590 -24.82 9.13 -13.79
CA LEU A 590 -23.94 8.25 -14.55
C LEU A 590 -24.31 8.25 -16.03
N ILE A 591 -25.60 8.13 -16.33
CA ILE A 591 -26.14 8.19 -17.68
C ILE A 591 -25.84 9.54 -18.33
N SER A 592 -26.12 10.63 -17.62
CA SER A 592 -25.88 11.99 -18.12
C SER A 592 -24.39 12.19 -18.45
N PHE A 593 -23.50 11.69 -17.59
CA PHE A 593 -22.06 11.74 -17.84
C PHE A 593 -21.64 10.97 -19.11
N MET A 594 -22.20 9.78 -19.35
CA MET A 594 -21.92 9.01 -20.57
C MET A 594 -22.46 9.70 -21.82
N GLN A 595 -23.68 10.24 -21.76
CA GLN A 595 -24.28 11.01 -22.85
C GLN A 595 -23.43 12.25 -23.18
N GLU A 596 -23.04 13.03 -22.17
CA GLU A 596 -22.16 14.18 -22.34
C GLU A 596 -20.79 13.79 -22.91
N SER A 597 -20.23 12.66 -22.48
CA SER A 597 -18.96 12.16 -23.04
C SER A 597 -19.07 11.89 -24.53
N ARG A 598 -20.15 11.24 -24.97
CA ARG A 598 -20.41 10.97 -26.39
C ARG A 598 -20.63 12.24 -27.19
N LEU A 599 -21.41 13.18 -26.65
CA LEU A 599 -21.67 14.48 -27.30
C LEU A 599 -20.39 15.32 -27.43
N ARG A 600 -19.48 15.25 -26.45
CA ARG A 600 -18.16 15.91 -26.57
C ARG A 600 -17.34 15.32 -27.72
N GLU A 601 -17.33 13.99 -27.86
CA GLU A 601 -16.61 13.31 -28.95
C GLU A 601 -17.17 13.68 -30.33
N THR A 602 -18.49 13.82 -30.48
CA THR A 602 -19.13 14.21 -31.74
C THR A 602 -18.88 15.68 -32.11
N ALA A 603 -18.74 16.58 -31.12
CA ALA A 603 -18.47 17.99 -31.36
C ALA A 603 -17.17 18.23 -32.18
N ILE A 604 -16.25 17.26 -32.17
CA ILE A 604 -14.94 17.34 -32.84
C ILE A 604 -15.03 16.87 -34.30
N ILE A 605 -16.13 16.25 -34.75
CA ILE A 605 -16.31 15.76 -36.12
C ILE A 605 -16.06 16.88 -37.14
N GLY A 606 -16.59 18.08 -36.89
CA GLY A 606 -16.39 19.26 -37.75
C GLY A 606 -14.96 19.81 -37.80
N SER A 607 -14.04 19.32 -36.96
CA SER A 607 -12.66 19.80 -36.91
C SER A 607 -11.69 19.07 -37.85
N GLY A 608 -12.13 17.98 -38.50
CA GLY A 608 -11.28 17.11 -39.33
C GLY A 608 -10.30 16.22 -38.54
N ALA A 609 -10.19 16.40 -37.21
CA ALA A 609 -9.32 15.60 -36.34
C ALA A 609 -10.01 14.37 -35.74
N PHE A 610 -11.32 14.19 -35.96
CA PHE A 610 -12.13 13.18 -35.29
C PHE A 610 -11.65 11.74 -35.53
N VAL A 611 -11.46 11.33 -36.78
CA VAL A 611 -11.04 9.96 -37.09
C VAL A 611 -9.62 9.67 -36.58
N GLU A 612 -8.73 10.66 -36.61
CA GLU A 612 -7.36 10.49 -36.09
C GLU A 612 -7.33 10.42 -34.56
N ARG A 613 -8.15 11.23 -33.88
CA ARG A 613 -8.19 11.34 -32.42
C ARG A 613 -9.08 10.30 -31.73
N VAL A 614 -10.35 10.19 -32.12
CA VAL A 614 -11.35 9.37 -31.44
C VAL A 614 -11.24 7.92 -31.89
N ILE A 615 -11.15 7.71 -33.21
CA ILE A 615 -11.16 6.37 -33.82
C ILE A 615 -9.76 5.76 -33.80
N ASN A 616 -8.76 6.43 -34.37
CA ASN A 616 -7.39 5.93 -34.43
C ASN A 616 -6.60 6.14 -33.12
N ARG A 617 -7.06 7.00 -32.20
CA ARG A 617 -6.37 7.35 -30.95
C ARG A 617 -4.89 7.71 -31.15
N ILE A 618 -4.60 8.43 -32.24
CA ILE A 618 -3.25 8.92 -32.51
C ILE A 618 -2.95 9.99 -31.48
N LYS A 619 -1.92 9.74 -30.66
CA LYS A 619 -1.42 10.72 -29.70
C LYS A 619 -0.34 11.56 -30.39
N PRO A 620 -0.60 12.84 -30.71
CA PRO A 620 0.44 13.74 -31.16
C PRO A 620 1.45 13.98 -30.03
N ASN A 621 2.62 14.54 -30.37
CA ASN A 621 3.44 15.16 -29.34
C ASN A 621 2.62 16.30 -28.73
N ASN A 622 2.24 16.15 -27.46
CA ASN A 622 1.42 17.10 -26.72
C ASN A 622 2.10 17.55 -25.43
N ILE A 623 3.44 17.41 -25.33
CA ILE A 623 4.18 17.76 -24.12
C ILE A 623 3.94 19.22 -23.76
N ASP A 624 4.00 20.14 -24.74
CA ASP A 624 3.81 21.57 -24.50
C ASP A 624 2.39 21.88 -23.98
N GLU A 625 1.37 21.26 -24.55
CA GLU A 625 -0.03 21.41 -24.11
C GLU A 625 -0.29 20.75 -22.75
N MET A 626 0.38 19.64 -22.45
CA MET A 626 0.34 19.01 -21.13
C MET A 626 1.03 19.88 -20.07
N LEU A 627 2.19 20.47 -20.38
CA LEU A 627 2.87 21.43 -19.51
C LEU A 627 1.99 22.67 -19.26
N ARG A 628 1.28 23.14 -20.29
CA ARG A 628 0.29 24.20 -20.17
C ARG A 628 -0.86 23.80 -19.24
N GLY A 629 -1.40 22.59 -19.38
CA GLY A 629 -2.38 22.02 -18.47
C GLY A 629 -1.89 21.98 -17.02
N TYR A 630 -0.68 21.49 -16.77
CA TYR A 630 -0.07 21.43 -15.44
C TYR A 630 0.16 22.82 -14.82
N TYR A 631 0.47 23.82 -15.63
CA TYR A 631 0.51 25.21 -15.20
C TYR A 631 -0.87 25.70 -14.75
N LEU A 632 -1.91 25.49 -15.58
CA LEU A 632 -3.30 25.87 -15.26
C LEU A 632 -3.80 25.16 -14.00
N GLU A 633 -3.47 23.88 -13.82
CA GLU A 633 -3.83 23.11 -12.64
C GLU A 633 -3.18 23.67 -11.37
N ARG A 634 -1.88 24.04 -11.43
CA ARG A 634 -1.21 24.71 -10.30
C ARG A 634 -1.84 26.05 -9.95
N LYS A 635 -2.22 26.83 -10.97
CA LYS A 635 -2.93 28.09 -10.81
C LYS A 635 -4.29 27.88 -10.12
N ALA A 636 -5.11 26.96 -10.63
CA ALA A 636 -6.41 26.64 -10.04
C ALA A 636 -6.28 26.14 -8.59
N ILE A 637 -5.30 25.26 -8.29
CA ILE A 637 -5.03 24.82 -6.90
C ILE A 637 -4.72 26.02 -5.98
N PHE A 638 -3.95 27.00 -6.47
CA PHE A 638 -3.65 28.20 -5.69
C PHE A 638 -4.90 29.05 -5.43
N GLU A 639 -5.72 29.29 -6.45
CA GLU A 639 -6.96 30.06 -6.33
C GLU A 639 -7.96 29.40 -5.35
N TYR A 640 -8.09 28.07 -5.40
CA TYR A 640 -8.94 27.31 -4.48
C TYR A 640 -8.40 27.30 -3.03
N GLU A 641 -7.07 27.32 -2.84
CA GLU A 641 -6.45 27.45 -1.52
C GLU A 641 -6.68 28.84 -0.94
N GLU A 642 -6.50 29.90 -1.74
CA GLU A 642 -6.73 31.28 -1.34
C GLU A 642 -8.20 31.54 -0.98
N ALA A 643 -9.13 30.96 -1.76
CA ALA A 643 -10.56 30.98 -1.48
C ALA A 643 -10.98 30.11 -0.27
N LYS A 644 -10.04 29.41 0.37
CA LYS A 644 -10.27 28.47 1.49
C LYS A 644 -11.26 27.34 1.17
N LEU A 645 -11.40 26.99 -0.11
CA LEU A 645 -12.22 25.86 -0.56
C LEU A 645 -11.52 24.53 -0.29
N ILE A 646 -10.18 24.53 -0.31
CA ILE A 646 -9.32 23.40 0.04
C ILE A 646 -8.37 23.76 1.18
N THR A 647 -7.92 22.76 1.94
CA THR A 647 -6.93 22.97 3.01
C THR A 647 -5.52 23.10 2.44
N ALA A 648 -4.64 23.84 3.11
CA ALA A 648 -3.23 23.96 2.70
C ALA A 648 -2.50 22.61 2.61
N LYS A 649 -2.89 21.65 3.46
CA LYS A 649 -2.37 20.27 3.41
C LYS A 649 -2.80 19.57 2.11
N TYR A 650 -4.06 19.74 1.72
CA TYR A 650 -4.60 19.15 0.49
C TYR A 650 -4.01 19.82 -0.75
N ALA A 651 -3.93 21.16 -0.78
CA ALA A 651 -3.29 21.91 -1.86
C ALA A 651 -1.82 21.48 -2.07
N LYS A 652 -1.07 21.26 -0.99
CA LYS A 652 0.30 20.72 -1.08
C LYS A 652 0.33 19.34 -1.77
N LYS A 653 -0.60 18.44 -1.42
CA LYS A 653 -0.69 17.10 -2.03
C LYS A 653 -1.01 17.20 -3.53
N LEU A 654 -1.96 18.05 -3.92
CA LEU A 654 -2.30 18.27 -5.33
C LEU A 654 -1.10 18.81 -6.12
N ARG A 655 -0.37 19.80 -5.60
CA ARG A 655 0.84 20.33 -6.23
C ARG A 655 1.92 19.26 -6.42
N GLN A 656 2.11 18.39 -5.43
CA GLN A 656 3.05 17.26 -5.55
C GLN A 656 2.63 16.30 -6.67
N ASN A 657 1.34 15.99 -6.78
CA ASN A 657 0.83 15.15 -7.86
C ASN A 657 1.09 15.79 -9.24
N VAL A 658 0.84 17.10 -9.39
CA VAL A 658 1.12 17.82 -10.66
C VAL A 658 2.60 17.75 -11.02
N ASN A 659 3.49 17.99 -10.06
CA ASN A 659 4.93 17.91 -10.31
C ASN A 659 5.38 16.49 -10.71
N ASN A 660 4.77 15.45 -10.14
CA ASN A 660 5.06 14.07 -10.52
C ASN A 660 4.60 13.77 -11.96
N LEU A 661 3.43 14.26 -12.35
CA LEU A 661 2.90 14.14 -13.70
C LEU A 661 3.78 14.88 -14.72
N GLU A 662 4.16 16.12 -14.41
CA GLU A 662 5.07 16.93 -15.22
C GLU A 662 6.43 16.24 -15.41
N ASN A 663 7.02 15.73 -14.33
CA ASN A 663 8.26 14.98 -14.39
C ASN A 663 8.15 13.70 -15.23
N TYR A 664 7.00 13.02 -15.20
CA TYR A 664 6.74 11.86 -16.04
C TYR A 664 6.66 12.25 -17.51
N SER A 665 5.86 13.27 -17.85
CA SER A 665 5.72 13.77 -19.21
C SER A 665 7.04 14.30 -19.81
N LEU A 666 7.91 14.91 -19.00
CA LEU A 666 9.22 15.38 -19.45
C LEU A 666 10.24 14.24 -19.67
N LYS A 667 10.08 13.09 -19.00
CA LYS A 667 10.93 11.91 -19.17
C LYS A 667 10.51 11.04 -20.35
N GLU A 668 9.23 11.09 -20.70
CA GLU A 668 8.69 10.33 -21.82
C GLU A 668 9.23 10.91 -23.13
N ALA A 669 10.26 10.27 -23.70
CA ALA A 669 10.62 10.46 -25.10
C ALA A 669 9.47 9.87 -25.92
N ALA A 670 8.44 10.67 -26.18
CA ALA A 670 7.23 10.22 -26.81
C ALA A 670 7.58 9.45 -28.10
N ASN A 671 7.11 8.21 -28.22
CA ASN A 671 7.16 7.47 -29.49
C ASN A 671 6.18 8.13 -30.47
N THR A 672 6.56 9.29 -31.00
CA THR A 672 5.77 10.14 -31.92
C THR A 672 5.89 9.70 -33.36
N LEU A 673 6.68 8.66 -33.64
CA LEU A 673 6.93 8.09 -34.97
C LEU A 673 5.68 8.01 -35.87
N PRO A 674 4.53 7.48 -35.42
CA PRO A 674 3.32 7.43 -36.24
C PRO A 674 2.73 8.82 -36.58
N TYR A 675 2.81 9.78 -35.64
CA TYR A 675 2.36 11.15 -35.82
C TYR A 675 3.32 11.95 -36.70
N ASP A 676 4.62 11.85 -36.46
CA ASP A 676 5.66 12.53 -37.22
C ASP A 676 5.64 12.12 -38.70
N MET A 677 5.36 10.83 -38.98
CA MET A 677 5.16 10.33 -40.34
C MET A 677 3.92 10.93 -41.02
N LEU A 678 2.81 11.11 -40.28
CA LEU A 678 1.58 11.71 -40.82
C LEU A 678 1.71 13.22 -41.04
N ASP A 679 2.40 13.96 -40.17
CA ASP A 679 2.65 15.39 -40.35
C ASP A 679 3.62 15.65 -41.53
N LEU A 680 4.64 14.80 -41.71
CA LEU A 680 5.48 14.80 -42.91
C LEU A 680 4.66 14.61 -44.18
N ILE A 681 3.70 13.68 -44.15
CA ILE A 681 2.79 13.40 -45.26
C ILE A 681 1.83 14.59 -45.54
N ARG A 682 1.47 15.39 -44.54
CA ARG A 682 0.63 16.60 -44.74
C ARG A 682 1.39 17.78 -45.33
N ARG A 683 2.72 17.83 -45.13
CA ARG A 683 3.60 18.89 -45.62
C ARG A 683 4.12 18.65 -47.04
N THR A 684 4.06 17.40 -47.53
CA THR A 684 4.36 17.00 -48.92
C THR A 684 3.08 16.89 -49.73
#